data_AF-A0A445ALX6-F1
#
_entry.id   AF-A0A445ALX6-F1
#
_cell.length_a   1.000
_cell.length_b   1.000
_cell.length_c   1.000
_cell.angle_alpha   90.00
_cell.angle_beta   90.00
_cell.angle_gamma   90.00
#
_symmetry.space_group_name_H-M   'P 1'
#
loop_
_entity.id
_entity.type
_entity.pdbx_description
1 polymer ?
#
loop_
_entity_poly.entity_id
_entity_poly.type
_entity_poly.pdbx_seq_one_letter_code
_entity_poly.pdbx_strand_id
1 'polypeptide(L)'
;MSSQLGQPSLVPKHLQDDEDLSQECRDMISTLPKEQGWVANHVYQYQGFWYNPRQIQGLLSCQKHFQSHDHINNDIIILATIPKSGTTWLKALTFSLLNRNTYPNTHENHPLLTSNPHLLVPFLELNLFGNYDDDKVEINPNNLIKSSLFATHLAYVSLPKSLKESSCKIVYLCRDPKDTFISLWQFANKLRPETQVKKSLDEYFEQFCKGVSPCGPFWEHVLGYWKESLERPKKIKFLRYEQMKLHPTLILKELAEFIGCPFSKEELDEGMLEDILKLCSFDNLSNLEVNKTGISPLLDIENKSFFRRGEIGDGEKFLSSEMIGQLNKITENKLEASDEPSNLPKLLKDEDLRQECKDLMSTLPMEPTYKLYQYQGFWYGSWALQGILSCQNHFEANDKDIILVTTPKSGTTWLKALTFALLNRNKHPHTQKNHPLLVTNPHILVPFLESLFYDEKYIVSNLSQFPSPRLLSIHAPYVSLPKSAKESNCKIVYLCRDPKDISVSMWKFMETLMPEIRGSNSFDEFFELFCRGVNLYGPFWEHVLEYWKESFKRPEKIMFLRYEQMKLHPTLVLKKLAEFLGFPFSKQELDSGMLDDILELCSFDNLRNLEANKKGKISMFGFDIENKSFFRRGEIGDGKNFLTIEMVEKINTITLKKFSQYGLNFENFTMLPQELRDLVSTMPMENGWTEKHLYQYQGFWYNPFLLQALVTLQKHFHANDNDIFLVSIPKSGTTWLKALAFSLVNRSKYPNYQNHPLINNSPHALVPFFELDLNSNNEFLPNLNLSSSSSSLFSSSPRIITTHFSYVSEEEALGVVEDILKLCSFDNLSNLEVNTNGKMPFGVENNVFFRRGQVGDWKNYLTTEMVEKLNNIIANKLTEHGIQF
;
A
#
# COMPACT_ATOMS: atom_id res chain seq x y z
N MET A 1 -78.74 -6.10 0.25
CA MET A 1 -77.89 -4.93 0.57
C MET A 1 -76.70 -5.44 1.36
N SER A 2 -75.65 -5.86 0.67
CA SER A 2 -74.41 -6.38 1.26
C SER A 2 -73.35 -5.29 1.11
N SER A 3 -72.88 -4.78 2.24
CA SER A 3 -71.79 -3.82 2.37
C SER A 3 -70.52 -4.35 1.69
N GLN A 4 -70.01 -3.58 0.73
CA GLN A 4 -68.70 -3.80 0.12
C GLN A 4 -67.61 -3.64 1.19
N LEU A 5 -66.94 -4.74 1.53
CA LEU A 5 -65.65 -4.73 2.20
C LEU A 5 -64.63 -4.14 1.22
N GLY A 6 -64.10 -2.96 1.53
CA GLY A 6 -63.02 -2.33 0.79
C GLY A 6 -61.75 -3.19 0.80
N GLN A 7 -61.03 -3.22 -0.31
CA GLN A 7 -59.73 -3.86 -0.43
C GLN A 7 -58.74 -3.28 0.61
N PRO A 8 -57.84 -4.10 1.21
CA PRO A 8 -56.81 -3.60 2.09
C PRO A 8 -55.86 -2.69 1.30
N SER A 9 -55.64 -1.46 1.78
CA SER A 9 -54.69 -0.54 1.14
C SER A 9 -53.28 -1.13 1.17
N LEU A 10 -52.62 -1.21 0.02
CA LEU A 10 -51.21 -1.63 -0.15
C LEU A 10 -50.18 -0.65 0.46
N VAL A 11 -50.64 0.46 1.06
CA VAL A 11 -49.79 1.46 1.73
C VAL A 11 -49.75 1.14 3.22
N PRO A 12 -48.56 0.93 3.81
CA PRO A 12 -48.42 0.73 5.25
C PRO A 12 -49.13 1.83 6.03
N LYS A 13 -49.86 1.49 7.11
CA LYS A 13 -50.68 2.47 7.86
C LYS A 13 -49.95 3.77 8.19
N HIS A 14 -48.66 3.71 8.57
CA HIS A 14 -47.83 4.87 8.90
C HIS A 14 -47.52 5.84 7.73
N LEU A 15 -47.95 5.53 6.51
CA LEU A 15 -47.77 6.31 5.28
C LEU A 15 -49.11 6.78 4.67
N GLN A 16 -50.23 6.51 5.33
CA GLN A 16 -51.57 6.93 4.90
C GLN A 16 -51.89 8.34 5.41
N ASP A 17 -52.54 9.16 4.57
CA ASP A 17 -52.63 10.60 4.80
C ASP A 17 -53.80 11.07 5.69
N ASP A 18 -54.89 10.31 5.94
CA ASP A 18 -56.10 11.00 6.45
C ASP A 18 -56.98 10.36 7.56
N GLU A 19 -56.97 9.04 7.85
CA GLU A 19 -58.08 8.50 8.69
C GLU A 19 -57.89 8.53 10.22
N ASP A 20 -56.67 8.66 10.75
CA ASP A 20 -56.38 8.51 12.21
C ASP A 20 -55.56 9.66 12.85
N LEU A 21 -55.50 10.84 12.21
CA LEU A 21 -54.74 11.96 12.76
C LEU A 21 -55.46 12.65 13.93
N SER A 22 -54.74 13.17 14.91
CA SER A 22 -55.31 14.02 15.97
C SER A 22 -55.72 15.38 15.41
N GLN A 23 -56.66 16.07 16.07
CA GLN A 23 -57.08 17.39 15.63
C GLN A 23 -55.93 18.40 15.67
N GLU A 24 -55.10 18.34 16.72
CA GLU A 24 -53.89 19.16 16.86
C GLU A 24 -52.92 18.97 15.68
N CYS A 25 -52.73 17.72 15.24
CA CYS A 25 -51.88 17.42 14.08
C CYS A 25 -52.46 17.98 12.77
N ARG A 26 -53.78 17.83 12.56
CA ARG A 26 -54.48 18.39 11.38
C ARG A 26 -54.34 19.92 11.33
N ASP A 27 -54.58 20.58 12.45
CA ASP A 27 -54.49 22.04 12.55
C ASP A 27 -53.05 22.51 12.26
N MET A 28 -52.04 21.83 12.82
CA MET A 28 -50.63 22.14 12.57
C MET A 28 -50.28 21.98 11.08
N ILE A 29 -50.56 20.80 10.50
CA ILE A 29 -50.23 20.47 9.10
C ILE A 29 -50.89 21.44 8.11
N SER A 30 -52.09 21.93 8.41
CA SER A 30 -52.79 22.91 7.56
C SER A 30 -52.04 24.23 7.36
N THR A 31 -51.09 24.54 8.25
CA THR A 31 -50.32 25.80 8.25
C THR A 31 -48.89 25.65 7.73
N LEU A 32 -48.40 24.42 7.54
CA LEU A 32 -47.00 24.16 7.18
C LEU A 32 -46.78 24.16 5.65
N PRO A 33 -45.60 24.59 5.17
CA PRO A 33 -45.20 24.38 3.78
C PRO A 33 -45.28 22.89 3.42
N LYS A 34 -45.86 22.58 2.26
CA LYS A 34 -46.04 21.20 1.78
C LYS A 34 -45.35 20.98 0.45
N GLU A 35 -44.79 19.81 0.28
CA GLU A 35 -44.17 19.33 -0.97
C GLU A 35 -44.64 17.90 -1.26
N GLN A 36 -44.42 17.44 -2.49
CA GLN A 36 -44.74 16.06 -2.86
C GLN A 36 -43.77 15.08 -2.20
N GLY A 37 -44.28 14.09 -1.47
CA GLY A 37 -43.47 13.09 -0.80
C GLY A 37 -42.85 12.05 -1.74
N TRP A 38 -41.92 11.26 -1.19
CA TRP A 38 -41.30 10.14 -1.91
C TRP A 38 -42.11 8.84 -1.83
N VAL A 39 -42.91 8.69 -0.77
CA VAL A 39 -43.73 7.50 -0.49
C VAL A 39 -45.13 7.95 -0.06
N ALA A 40 -45.23 8.83 0.95
CA ALA A 40 -46.48 9.53 1.25
C ALA A 40 -46.82 10.53 0.12
N ASN A 41 -48.10 10.90 -0.03
CA ASN A 41 -48.47 11.85 -1.09
C ASN A 41 -47.84 13.23 -0.83
N HIS A 42 -47.86 13.66 0.43
CA HIS A 42 -47.31 14.94 0.85
C HIS A 42 -46.36 14.81 2.03
N VAL A 43 -45.36 15.68 2.07
CA VAL A 43 -44.50 15.92 3.22
C VAL A 43 -44.61 17.38 3.60
N TYR A 44 -44.49 17.67 4.90
CA TYR A 44 -44.67 18.99 5.47
C TYR A 44 -43.42 19.42 6.21
N GLN A 45 -43.04 20.68 6.06
CA GLN A 45 -41.85 21.22 6.67
C GLN A 45 -42.15 21.70 8.10
N TYR A 46 -41.65 20.97 9.09
CA TYR A 46 -41.75 21.31 10.51
C TYR A 46 -40.35 21.48 11.12
N GLN A 47 -40.12 22.60 11.80
CA GLN A 47 -38.80 22.96 12.38
C GLN A 47 -37.63 22.87 11.38
N GLY A 48 -37.90 23.15 10.11
CA GLY A 48 -36.91 23.13 9.03
C GLY A 48 -36.72 21.77 8.34
N PHE A 49 -37.39 20.72 8.81
CA PHE A 49 -37.26 19.34 8.30
C PHE A 49 -38.57 18.79 7.72
N TRP A 50 -38.48 17.88 6.75
CA TRP A 50 -39.63 17.33 6.03
C TRP A 50 -40.11 16.00 6.63
N TYR A 51 -41.36 15.98 7.06
CA TYR A 51 -42.01 14.83 7.69
C TYR A 51 -43.36 14.52 7.04
N ASN A 52 -43.77 13.26 7.04
CA ASN A 52 -45.15 12.90 6.69
C ASN A 52 -46.12 13.19 7.87
N PRO A 53 -47.45 13.22 7.64
CA PRO A 53 -48.41 13.54 8.70
C PRO A 53 -48.32 12.67 9.96
N ARG A 54 -48.15 11.36 9.80
CA ARG A 54 -48.01 10.41 10.92
C ARG A 54 -46.74 10.68 11.74
N GLN A 55 -45.64 10.99 11.07
CA GLN A 55 -44.39 11.37 11.71
C GLN A 55 -44.54 12.68 12.49
N ILE A 56 -45.28 13.67 11.97
CA ILE A 56 -45.56 14.92 12.70
C ILE A 56 -46.37 14.64 13.96
N GLN A 57 -47.43 13.83 13.88
CA GLN A 57 -48.20 13.45 15.06
C GLN A 57 -47.33 12.78 16.12
N GLY A 58 -46.54 11.78 15.72
CA GLY A 58 -45.66 11.08 16.62
C GLY A 58 -44.55 11.97 17.19
N LEU A 59 -44.04 12.91 16.40
CA LEU A 59 -43.07 13.92 16.83
C LEU A 59 -43.67 14.84 17.88
N LEU A 60 -44.85 15.43 17.63
CA LEU A 60 -45.53 16.35 18.56
C LEU A 60 -45.84 15.63 19.89
N SER A 61 -46.40 14.43 19.79
CA SER A 61 -46.69 13.58 20.93
C SER A 61 -45.42 13.21 21.72
N CYS A 62 -44.34 12.84 21.04
CA CYS A 62 -43.05 12.57 21.67
C CYS A 62 -42.48 13.81 22.36
N GLN A 63 -42.52 14.99 21.74
CA GLN A 63 -42.06 16.25 22.34
C GLN A 63 -42.83 16.63 23.61
N LYS A 64 -44.13 16.33 23.67
CA LYS A 64 -45.02 16.65 24.79
C LYS A 64 -44.88 15.66 25.95
N HIS A 65 -44.78 14.37 25.64
CA HIS A 65 -45.02 13.30 26.62
C HIS A 65 -43.77 12.51 27.00
N PHE A 66 -42.69 12.56 26.21
CA PHE A 66 -41.46 11.85 26.55
C PHE A 66 -40.78 12.50 27.76
N GLN A 67 -40.64 11.74 28.84
CA GLN A 67 -39.94 12.17 30.06
C GLN A 67 -38.73 11.27 30.29
N SER A 68 -37.53 11.84 30.20
CA SER A 68 -36.31 11.19 30.69
C SER A 68 -36.35 11.20 32.22
N HIS A 69 -36.58 10.05 32.84
CA HIS A 69 -36.72 9.98 34.30
C HIS A 69 -35.34 10.01 34.96
N ASP A 70 -34.97 11.14 35.58
CA ASP A 70 -33.68 11.33 36.27
C ASP A 70 -33.52 10.48 37.55
N HIS A 71 -34.57 9.77 37.99
CA HIS A 71 -34.60 9.10 39.29
C HIS A 71 -34.63 7.56 39.27
N ILE A 72 -34.71 6.89 38.10
CA ILE A 72 -34.83 5.42 38.07
C ILE A 72 -33.80 4.69 37.21
N ASN A 73 -33.16 5.27 36.20
CA ASN A 73 -32.03 4.61 35.51
C ASN A 73 -31.21 5.64 34.70
N ASN A 74 -29.92 5.79 35.00
CA ASN A 74 -28.99 6.68 34.31
C ASN A 74 -28.61 6.21 32.88
N ASP A 75 -29.36 5.28 32.28
CA ASP A 75 -28.88 4.44 31.19
C ASP A 75 -29.73 4.48 29.91
N ILE A 76 -30.55 5.50 29.68
CA ILE A 76 -31.29 5.61 28.41
C ILE A 76 -30.32 5.95 27.26
N ILE A 77 -30.34 5.13 26.22
CA ILE A 77 -29.52 5.22 25.02
C ILE A 77 -30.44 5.41 23.80
N ILE A 78 -30.14 6.44 23.02
CA ILE A 78 -30.91 6.81 21.82
C ILE A 78 -30.03 6.60 20.58
N LEU A 79 -30.51 5.78 19.65
CA LEU A 79 -29.88 5.55 18.35
C LEU A 79 -30.51 6.48 17.31
N ALA A 80 -29.80 7.55 16.96
CA ALA A 80 -30.27 8.55 16.01
C ALA A 80 -29.66 8.30 14.63
N THR A 81 -30.48 8.31 13.58
CA THR A 81 -30.02 8.13 12.20
C THR A 81 -30.93 8.89 11.25
N ILE A 82 -30.42 9.46 10.16
CA ILE A 82 -31.32 9.77 9.04
C ILE A 82 -31.74 8.44 8.35
N PRO A 83 -32.96 8.31 7.80
CA PRO A 83 -33.41 7.06 7.20
C PRO A 83 -32.41 6.49 6.19
N LYS A 84 -32.18 5.17 6.30
CA LYS A 84 -31.33 4.37 5.40
C LYS A 84 -29.81 4.57 5.53
N SER A 85 -29.35 5.17 6.63
CA SER A 85 -27.93 5.32 6.98
C SER A 85 -27.32 4.15 7.77
N GLY A 86 -28.02 3.00 7.86
CA GLY A 86 -27.53 1.81 8.57
C GLY A 86 -28.22 1.52 9.91
N THR A 87 -29.39 2.11 10.16
CA THR A 87 -30.16 1.97 11.40
C THR A 87 -30.38 0.54 11.86
N THR A 88 -30.72 -0.38 10.94
CA THR A 88 -30.95 -1.80 11.26
C THR A 88 -29.71 -2.45 11.88
N TRP A 89 -28.53 -2.14 11.34
CA TRP A 89 -27.27 -2.70 11.82
C TRP A 89 -26.86 -2.10 13.17
N LEU A 90 -27.02 -0.78 13.34
CA LEU A 90 -26.77 -0.11 14.61
C LEU A 90 -27.67 -0.62 15.73
N LYS A 91 -28.96 -0.84 15.45
CA LYS A 91 -29.92 -1.43 16.39
C LYS A 91 -29.49 -2.83 16.83
N ALA A 92 -29.14 -3.69 15.87
CA ALA A 92 -28.69 -5.05 16.17
C ALA A 92 -27.43 -5.07 17.04
N LEU A 93 -26.40 -4.32 16.63
CA LEU A 93 -25.13 -4.24 17.36
C LEU A 93 -25.33 -3.73 18.79
N THR A 94 -26.05 -2.63 18.95
CA THR A 94 -26.23 -2.00 20.27
C THR A 94 -27.10 -2.88 21.18
N PHE A 95 -28.13 -3.53 20.63
CA PHE A 95 -28.96 -4.47 21.38
C PHE A 95 -28.16 -5.67 21.86
N SER A 96 -27.41 -6.33 20.98
CA SER A 96 -26.56 -7.47 21.35
C SER A 96 -25.48 -7.06 22.35
N LEU A 97 -24.88 -5.89 22.18
CA LEU A 97 -23.88 -5.36 23.10
C LEU A 97 -24.43 -5.17 24.52
N LEU A 98 -25.59 -4.51 24.66
CA LEU A 98 -26.20 -4.25 25.98
C LEU A 98 -26.69 -5.52 26.66
N ASN A 99 -27.16 -6.50 25.88
CA ASN A 99 -27.78 -7.71 26.41
C ASN A 99 -26.88 -8.94 26.36
N ARG A 100 -25.59 -8.79 26.04
CA ARG A 100 -24.64 -9.92 25.86
C ARG A 100 -24.53 -10.85 27.09
N ASN A 101 -24.76 -10.32 28.29
CA ASN A 101 -24.77 -11.11 29.53
C ASN A 101 -26.11 -11.82 29.78
N THR A 102 -27.21 -11.31 29.23
CA THR A 102 -28.56 -11.88 29.36
C THR A 102 -28.87 -12.88 28.26
N TYR A 103 -28.41 -12.57 27.04
CA TYR A 103 -28.52 -13.40 25.85
C TYR A 103 -27.13 -13.55 25.24
N PRO A 104 -26.34 -14.55 25.68
CA PRO A 104 -25.05 -14.82 25.07
C PRO A 104 -25.20 -15.07 23.57
N ASN A 105 -24.25 -14.57 22.76
CA ASN A 105 -24.35 -14.62 21.29
C ASN A 105 -24.23 -16.03 20.69
N THR A 106 -23.81 -17.01 21.50
CA THR A 106 -23.78 -18.45 21.20
C THR A 106 -25.09 -19.16 21.50
N HIS A 107 -26.08 -18.47 22.09
CA HIS A 107 -27.33 -19.06 22.54
C HIS A 107 -28.36 -19.17 21.41
N GLU A 108 -28.95 -20.35 21.21
CA GLU A 108 -29.97 -20.64 20.17
C GLU A 108 -31.25 -19.79 20.30
N ASN A 109 -31.41 -19.07 21.41
CA ASN A 109 -32.59 -18.26 21.74
C ASN A 109 -32.32 -16.75 21.73
N HIS A 110 -31.21 -16.29 21.13
CA HIS A 110 -30.93 -14.86 21.07
C HIS A 110 -32.09 -14.11 20.36
N PRO A 111 -32.64 -13.01 20.92
CA PRO A 111 -33.82 -12.35 20.37
C PRO A 111 -33.72 -11.93 18.90
N LEU A 112 -32.52 -11.58 18.42
CA LEU A 112 -32.28 -11.28 16.99
C LEU A 112 -32.56 -12.45 16.04
N LEU A 113 -32.56 -13.70 16.50
CA LEU A 113 -32.84 -14.88 15.68
C LEU A 113 -34.34 -15.01 15.36
N THR A 114 -35.20 -14.51 16.25
CA THR A 114 -36.67 -14.64 16.15
C THR A 114 -37.38 -13.31 15.97
N SER A 115 -36.70 -12.17 16.16
CA SER A 115 -37.25 -10.82 16.05
C SER A 115 -36.35 -9.90 15.23
N ASN A 116 -36.96 -9.08 14.37
CA ASN A 116 -36.22 -8.06 13.60
C ASN A 116 -35.66 -6.97 14.54
N PRO A 117 -34.45 -6.41 14.27
CA PRO A 117 -33.87 -5.34 15.10
C PRO A 117 -34.77 -4.13 15.35
N HIS A 118 -35.66 -3.79 14.40
CA HIS A 118 -36.60 -2.69 14.55
C HIS A 118 -37.71 -2.93 15.59
N LEU A 119 -37.99 -4.20 15.95
CA LEU A 119 -38.91 -4.56 17.02
C LEU A 119 -38.23 -4.50 18.40
N LEU A 120 -36.96 -4.92 18.46
CA LEU A 120 -36.18 -4.94 19.71
C LEU A 120 -35.76 -3.54 20.18
N VAL A 121 -35.54 -2.63 19.22
CA VAL A 121 -35.22 -1.23 19.50
C VAL A 121 -36.27 -0.34 18.81
N PRO A 122 -37.37 0.02 19.51
CA PRO A 122 -38.46 0.77 18.91
C PRO A 122 -38.06 2.22 18.63
N PHE A 123 -38.64 2.80 17.58
CA PHE A 123 -38.54 4.21 17.26
C PHE A 123 -39.48 5.04 18.15
N LEU A 124 -39.01 6.16 18.67
CA LEU A 124 -39.81 7.06 19.49
C LEU A 124 -41.04 7.57 18.72
N GLU A 125 -40.79 8.26 17.61
CA GLU A 125 -41.81 8.97 16.83
C GLU A 125 -42.70 8.06 15.97
N LEU A 126 -42.27 6.81 15.70
CA LEU A 126 -43.05 5.88 14.88
C LEU A 126 -43.74 4.80 15.71
N ASN A 127 -43.01 4.17 16.63
CA ASN A 127 -43.50 2.98 17.34
C ASN A 127 -44.17 3.32 18.66
N LEU A 128 -43.62 4.27 19.43
CA LEU A 128 -44.15 4.62 20.75
C LEU A 128 -45.21 5.71 20.67
N PHE A 129 -44.91 6.81 19.99
CA PHE A 129 -45.77 8.00 19.96
C PHE A 129 -46.57 8.15 18.67
N GLY A 130 -46.25 7.39 17.62
CA GLY A 130 -46.89 7.51 16.30
C GLY A 130 -48.40 7.22 16.26
N ASN A 131 -48.91 6.40 17.21
CA ASN A 131 -50.33 6.11 17.37
C ASN A 131 -50.89 6.64 18.71
N TYR A 132 -50.14 7.49 19.43
CA TYR A 132 -50.59 8.03 20.71
C TYR A 132 -51.52 9.21 20.47
N ASP A 133 -52.71 9.13 21.06
CA ASP A 133 -53.78 10.11 20.96
C ASP A 133 -54.21 10.49 22.39
N ASP A 134 -54.10 11.78 22.72
CA ASP A 134 -54.48 12.33 24.04
C ASP A 134 -55.96 12.07 24.36
N ASP A 135 -56.80 11.85 23.33
CA ASP A 135 -58.24 11.64 23.47
C ASP A 135 -58.65 10.14 23.63
N LYS A 136 -57.73 9.19 23.42
CA LYS A 136 -58.01 7.72 23.40
C LYS A 136 -57.26 6.92 24.48
N VAL A 137 -56.89 7.56 25.59
CA VAL A 137 -55.98 7.04 26.64
C VAL A 137 -56.34 5.63 27.14
N GLU A 138 -55.66 4.61 26.64
CA GLU A 138 -55.60 3.28 27.28
C GLU A 138 -54.19 2.84 27.68
N ILE A 139 -53.11 3.44 27.14
CA ILE A 139 -51.72 3.07 27.48
C ILE A 139 -50.83 4.31 27.57
N ASN A 140 -50.23 4.57 28.74
CA ASN A 140 -49.19 5.58 28.90
C ASN A 140 -47.86 5.05 28.32
N PRO A 141 -47.26 5.68 27.29
CA PRO A 141 -46.00 5.24 26.69
C PRO A 141 -44.85 5.18 27.70
N ASN A 142 -44.88 6.03 28.73
CA ASN A 142 -43.88 6.01 29.81
C ASN A 142 -43.97 4.74 30.67
N ASN A 143 -45.13 4.07 30.73
CA ASN A 143 -45.28 2.78 31.42
C ASN A 143 -44.77 1.58 30.58
N LEU A 144 -44.52 1.77 29.28
CA LEU A 144 -43.92 0.78 28.37
C LEU A 144 -42.38 0.88 28.32
N ILE A 145 -41.79 1.91 28.94
CA ILE A 145 -40.33 2.09 29.08
C ILE A 145 -39.82 1.09 30.12
N LYS A 146 -39.75 -0.19 29.73
CA LYS A 146 -38.96 -1.23 30.40
C LYS A 146 -37.58 -1.40 29.74
N SER A 147 -37.43 -0.91 28.51
CA SER A 147 -36.16 -0.91 27.76
C SER A 147 -35.41 0.41 27.99
N SER A 148 -34.09 0.32 28.08
CA SER A 148 -33.20 1.48 28.11
C SER A 148 -32.67 1.88 26.73
N LEU A 149 -33.07 1.19 25.65
CA LEU A 149 -32.56 1.41 24.29
C LEU A 149 -33.70 1.76 23.31
N PHE A 150 -33.59 2.93 22.67
CA PHE A 150 -34.55 3.44 21.68
C PHE A 150 -33.85 3.95 20.43
N ALA A 151 -34.61 4.23 19.37
CA ALA A 151 -34.10 4.86 18.16
C ALA A 151 -34.97 6.03 17.71
N THR A 152 -34.44 6.87 16.83
CA THR A 152 -35.19 7.96 16.22
C THR A 152 -34.61 8.37 14.86
N HIS A 153 -35.47 8.86 13.99
CA HIS A 153 -35.13 9.56 12.75
C HIS A 153 -35.33 11.08 12.84
N LEU A 154 -35.65 11.59 14.03
CA LEU A 154 -35.84 13.03 14.24
C LEU A 154 -34.50 13.77 14.13
N ALA A 155 -34.57 14.97 13.55
CA ALA A 155 -33.45 15.90 13.59
C ALA A 155 -33.21 16.35 15.04
N TYR A 156 -31.97 16.74 15.37
CA TYR A 156 -31.62 17.10 16.75
C TYR A 156 -32.51 18.21 17.33
N VAL A 157 -32.83 19.24 16.53
CA VAL A 157 -33.72 20.34 16.94
C VAL A 157 -35.11 19.82 17.36
N SER A 158 -35.59 18.79 16.68
CA SER A 158 -36.90 18.16 16.85
C SER A 158 -36.95 17.17 18.01
N LEU A 159 -35.85 16.88 18.68
CA LEU A 159 -35.85 16.01 19.86
C LEU A 159 -36.60 16.65 21.05
N PRO A 160 -37.27 15.85 21.91
CA PRO A 160 -37.89 16.33 23.13
C PRO A 160 -36.93 17.11 24.02
N LYS A 161 -37.43 18.14 24.70
CA LYS A 161 -36.61 18.99 25.59
C LYS A 161 -35.97 18.18 26.72
N SER A 162 -36.74 17.27 27.33
CA SER A 162 -36.27 16.34 28.36
C SER A 162 -35.05 15.53 27.89
N LEU A 163 -35.10 14.97 26.68
CA LEU A 163 -34.00 14.22 26.07
C LEU A 163 -32.75 15.09 25.84
N LYS A 164 -32.92 16.36 25.42
CA LYS A 164 -31.81 17.30 25.22
C LYS A 164 -31.15 17.76 26.52
N GLU A 165 -31.90 17.83 27.61
CA GLU A 165 -31.43 18.33 28.92
C GLU A 165 -30.92 17.23 29.85
N SER A 166 -31.35 15.99 29.68
CA SER A 166 -30.99 14.85 30.54
C SER A 166 -29.57 14.33 30.36
N SER A 167 -29.18 13.34 31.17
CA SER A 167 -27.93 12.59 31.03
C SER A 167 -27.96 11.48 29.96
N CYS A 168 -29.07 11.32 29.22
CA CYS A 168 -29.22 10.26 28.22
C CYS A 168 -28.14 10.33 27.14
N LYS A 169 -27.64 9.16 26.72
CA LYS A 169 -26.62 9.05 25.68
C LYS A 169 -27.27 8.91 24.31
N ILE A 170 -26.69 9.56 23.30
CA ILE A 170 -27.14 9.50 21.90
C ILE A 170 -26.01 8.95 21.05
N VAL A 171 -26.29 7.95 20.23
CA VAL A 171 -25.37 7.45 19.21
C VAL A 171 -25.94 7.83 17.86
N TYR A 172 -25.29 8.76 17.17
CA TYR A 172 -25.67 9.17 15.82
C TYR A 172 -24.86 8.40 14.78
N LEU A 173 -25.51 7.82 13.77
CA LEU A 173 -24.83 7.14 12.66
C LEU A 173 -25.10 7.86 11.34
N CYS A 174 -24.04 8.44 10.79
CA CYS A 174 -23.99 9.05 9.47
C CYS A 174 -23.51 8.03 8.42
N ARG A 175 -23.91 8.23 7.16
CA ARG A 175 -23.48 7.45 6.00
C ARG A 175 -23.28 8.38 4.82
N ASP A 176 -22.43 8.00 3.87
CA ASP A 176 -22.23 8.78 2.65
C ASP A 176 -23.57 9.17 1.98
N PRO A 177 -23.76 10.44 1.58
CA PRO A 177 -25.02 10.93 1.03
C PRO A 177 -25.43 10.20 -0.26
N LYS A 178 -24.47 9.75 -1.09
CA LYS A 178 -24.74 9.03 -2.34
C LYS A 178 -25.32 7.66 -2.05
N ASP A 179 -24.70 6.93 -1.12
CA ASP A 179 -25.18 5.61 -0.68
C ASP A 179 -26.53 5.71 0.05
N THR A 180 -26.71 6.76 0.86
CA THR A 180 -27.96 7.04 1.57
C THR A 180 -29.08 7.34 0.59
N PHE A 181 -28.84 8.22 -0.39
CA PHE A 181 -29.78 8.55 -1.46
C PHE A 181 -30.25 7.30 -2.22
N ILE A 182 -29.31 6.49 -2.73
CA ILE A 182 -29.66 5.27 -3.49
C ILE A 182 -30.41 4.28 -2.60
N SER A 183 -29.99 4.10 -1.34
CA SER A 183 -30.69 3.22 -0.42
C SER A 183 -32.10 3.71 -0.10
N LEU A 184 -32.31 5.03 -0.04
CA LEU A 184 -33.61 5.65 0.20
C LEU A 184 -34.52 5.57 -1.03
N TRP A 185 -33.99 5.85 -2.21
CA TRP A 185 -34.71 5.75 -3.48
C TRP A 185 -35.20 4.32 -3.74
N GLN A 186 -34.34 3.31 -3.59
CA GLN A 186 -34.73 1.91 -3.78
C GLN A 186 -35.74 1.45 -2.72
N PHE A 187 -35.60 1.91 -1.47
CA PHE A 187 -36.54 1.60 -0.41
C PHE A 187 -37.90 2.25 -0.66
N ALA A 188 -37.94 3.53 -1.04
CA ALA A 188 -39.16 4.24 -1.38
C ALA A 188 -39.91 3.56 -2.54
N ASN A 189 -39.19 3.13 -3.58
CA ASN A 189 -39.78 2.39 -4.69
C ASN A 189 -40.40 1.04 -4.30
N LYS A 190 -39.94 0.39 -3.22
CA LYS A 190 -40.54 -0.85 -2.71
C LYS A 190 -41.82 -0.61 -1.91
N LEU A 191 -41.98 0.59 -1.33
CA LEU A 191 -43.10 0.93 -0.45
C LEU A 191 -44.22 1.71 -1.15
N ARG A 192 -43.98 2.15 -2.38
CA ARG A 192 -44.94 2.99 -3.10
C ARG A 192 -46.16 2.18 -3.55
N PRO A 193 -47.40 2.70 -3.40
CA PRO A 193 -48.58 2.08 -4.00
C PRO A 193 -48.50 2.05 -5.53
N GLU A 194 -49.04 0.99 -6.15
CA GLU A 194 -49.07 0.80 -7.61
C GLU A 194 -49.79 1.93 -8.37
N THR A 195 -50.70 2.63 -7.69
CA THR A 195 -51.51 3.73 -8.22
C THR A 195 -50.75 5.06 -8.34
N GLN A 196 -49.57 5.19 -7.73
CA GLN A 196 -48.79 6.43 -7.75
C GLN A 196 -47.75 6.42 -8.88
N VAL A 197 -47.70 7.51 -9.66
CA VAL A 197 -46.80 7.68 -10.81
C VAL A 197 -45.33 7.54 -10.40
N LYS A 198 -44.57 6.76 -11.19
CA LYS A 198 -43.14 6.53 -10.93
C LYS A 198 -42.31 7.74 -11.34
N LYS A 199 -41.84 8.50 -10.36
CA LYS A 199 -40.78 9.50 -10.57
C LYS A 199 -39.49 8.85 -11.07
N SER A 200 -38.78 9.54 -11.95
CA SER A 200 -37.45 9.14 -12.43
C SER A 200 -36.42 9.23 -11.29
N LEU A 201 -35.26 8.57 -11.46
CA LEU A 201 -34.15 8.72 -10.52
C LEU A 201 -33.72 10.19 -10.38
N ASP A 202 -33.72 10.92 -11.50
CA ASP A 202 -33.34 12.34 -11.55
C ASP A 202 -34.30 13.23 -10.75
N GLU A 203 -35.61 12.97 -10.82
CA GLU A 203 -36.60 13.73 -10.05
C GLU A 203 -36.46 13.53 -8.53
N TYR A 204 -36.11 12.31 -8.11
CA TYR A 204 -35.80 12.04 -6.69
C TYR A 204 -34.48 12.69 -6.28
N PHE A 205 -33.49 12.64 -7.16
CA PHE A 205 -32.18 13.23 -6.94
C PHE A 205 -32.27 14.74 -6.75
N GLU A 206 -33.03 15.44 -7.60
CA GLU A 206 -33.30 16.86 -7.50
C GLU A 206 -34.02 17.24 -6.19
N GLN A 207 -35.03 16.45 -5.79
CA GLN A 207 -35.70 16.64 -4.50
C GLN A 207 -34.74 16.45 -3.33
N PHE A 208 -33.89 15.42 -3.37
CA PHE A 208 -32.87 15.18 -2.36
C PHE A 208 -31.88 16.36 -2.28
N CYS A 209 -31.44 16.88 -3.44
CA CYS A 209 -30.55 18.02 -3.55
C CYS A 209 -31.14 19.31 -2.96
N LYS A 210 -32.44 19.53 -3.16
CA LYS A 210 -33.20 20.63 -2.54
C LYS A 210 -33.47 20.42 -1.05
N GLY A 211 -33.15 19.25 -0.51
CA GLY A 211 -33.40 18.88 0.89
C GLY A 211 -34.80 18.32 1.17
N VAL A 212 -35.63 18.14 0.14
CA VAL A 212 -36.98 17.58 0.22
C VAL A 212 -36.89 16.05 0.18
N SER A 213 -36.53 15.45 1.32
CA SER A 213 -36.47 14.00 1.51
C SER A 213 -36.99 13.62 2.90
N PRO A 214 -37.36 12.36 3.15
CA PRO A 214 -37.77 11.90 4.48
C PRO A 214 -36.77 12.28 5.58
N CYS A 215 -37.20 13.13 6.51
CA CYS A 215 -36.38 13.72 7.58
C CYS A 215 -35.21 14.59 7.09
N GLY A 216 -35.23 15.00 5.82
CA GLY A 216 -34.28 15.95 5.24
C GLY A 216 -34.62 17.40 5.60
N PRO A 217 -33.73 18.37 5.33
CA PRO A 217 -32.53 18.25 4.50
C PRO A 217 -31.43 17.38 5.12
N PHE A 218 -30.81 16.50 4.31
CA PHE A 218 -29.80 15.55 4.78
C PHE A 218 -28.64 16.24 5.52
N TRP A 219 -28.10 17.30 4.94
CA TRP A 219 -26.93 17.99 5.51
C TRP A 219 -27.24 18.66 6.84
N GLU A 220 -28.36 19.38 6.94
CA GLU A 220 -28.79 20.02 8.19
C GLU A 220 -29.06 18.98 9.30
N HIS A 221 -29.57 17.81 8.91
CA HIS A 221 -29.82 16.71 9.85
C HIS A 221 -28.50 16.19 10.43
N VAL A 222 -27.50 15.95 9.58
CA VAL A 222 -26.16 15.51 9.99
C VAL A 222 -25.48 16.58 10.85
N LEU A 223 -25.48 17.84 10.39
CA LEU A 223 -24.83 18.95 11.07
C LEU A 223 -25.39 19.21 12.47
N GLY A 224 -26.70 19.06 12.66
CA GLY A 224 -27.33 19.23 13.97
C GLY A 224 -26.76 18.28 15.02
N TYR A 225 -26.60 17.00 14.68
CA TYR A 225 -26.00 16.02 15.59
C TYR A 225 -24.49 16.14 15.68
N TRP A 226 -23.81 16.53 14.59
CA TRP A 226 -22.36 16.73 14.58
C TRP A 226 -21.95 17.85 15.55
N LYS A 227 -22.53 19.05 15.41
CA LYS A 227 -22.23 20.21 16.26
C LYS A 227 -22.37 19.86 17.75
N GLU A 228 -23.47 19.20 18.10
CA GLU A 228 -23.75 18.82 19.48
C GLU A 228 -22.83 17.70 19.98
N SER A 229 -22.31 16.84 19.08
CA SER A 229 -21.28 15.86 19.45
C SER A 229 -19.94 16.49 19.78
N LEU A 230 -19.61 17.62 19.15
CA LEU A 230 -18.42 18.40 19.49
C LEU A 230 -18.58 19.13 20.82
N GLU A 231 -19.75 19.75 21.05
CA GLU A 231 -20.03 20.46 22.30
C GLU A 231 -20.19 19.53 23.51
N ARG A 232 -20.81 18.36 23.30
CA ARG A 232 -21.18 17.41 24.36
C ARG A 232 -20.75 15.98 24.02
N PRO A 233 -19.43 15.70 23.89
CA PRO A 233 -18.92 14.40 23.44
C PRO A 233 -19.20 13.24 24.40
N LYS A 234 -19.50 13.54 25.68
CA LYS A 234 -19.94 12.53 26.66
C LYS A 234 -21.42 12.16 26.50
N LYS A 235 -22.22 13.01 25.83
CA LYS A 235 -23.64 12.83 25.59
C LYS A 235 -23.92 12.26 24.20
N ILE A 236 -23.19 12.70 23.18
CA ILE A 236 -23.44 12.31 21.79
C ILE A 236 -22.17 11.72 21.18
N LYS A 237 -22.26 10.47 20.73
CA LYS A 237 -21.22 9.81 19.92
C LYS A 237 -21.64 9.84 18.47
N PHE A 238 -20.84 10.49 17.63
CA PHE A 238 -21.03 10.51 16.19
C PHE A 238 -20.21 9.38 15.55
N LEU A 239 -20.86 8.53 14.77
CA LEU A 239 -20.27 7.39 14.05
C LEU A 239 -20.52 7.53 12.55
N ARG A 240 -19.61 6.96 11.74
CA ARG A 240 -19.79 6.83 10.29
C ARG A 240 -19.95 5.37 9.90
N TYR A 241 -20.93 5.08 9.05
CA TYR A 241 -21.26 3.73 8.57
C TYR A 241 -20.06 3.07 7.89
N GLU A 242 -19.30 3.84 7.12
CA GLU A 242 -18.12 3.39 6.38
C GLU A 242 -17.03 2.94 7.35
N GLN A 243 -16.80 3.69 8.43
CA GLN A 243 -15.86 3.32 9.49
C GLN A 243 -16.34 2.09 10.26
N MET A 244 -17.63 2.02 10.59
CA MET A 244 -18.23 0.87 11.26
C MET A 244 -18.08 -0.41 10.41
N LYS A 245 -18.16 -0.31 9.09
CA LYS A 245 -17.97 -1.43 8.16
C LYS A 245 -16.50 -1.81 7.94
N LEU A 246 -15.60 -0.82 7.86
CA LEU A 246 -14.16 -1.06 7.64
C LEU A 246 -13.43 -1.53 8.90
N HIS A 247 -13.84 -1.04 10.07
CA HIS A 247 -13.23 -1.30 11.38
C HIS A 247 -14.27 -1.72 12.43
N PRO A 248 -15.06 -2.79 12.19
CA PRO A 248 -16.18 -3.15 13.05
C PRO A 248 -15.77 -3.48 14.49
N THR A 249 -14.58 -4.06 14.69
CA THR A 249 -14.06 -4.40 16.02
C THR A 249 -13.72 -3.17 16.84
N LEU A 250 -13.04 -2.19 16.25
CA LEU A 250 -12.68 -0.93 16.89
C LEU A 250 -13.92 -0.13 17.26
N ILE A 251 -14.83 0.05 16.29
CA ILE A 251 -16.06 0.83 16.49
C ILE A 251 -16.98 0.18 17.54
N LEU A 252 -17.06 -1.15 17.59
CA LEU A 252 -17.83 -1.85 18.62
C LEU A 252 -17.24 -1.65 20.03
N LYS A 253 -15.90 -1.63 20.17
CA LYS A 253 -15.24 -1.29 21.45
C LYS A 253 -15.52 0.16 21.86
N GLU A 254 -15.37 1.11 20.95
CA GLU A 254 -15.66 2.52 21.23
C GLU A 254 -17.12 2.74 21.61
N LEU A 255 -18.05 2.03 20.94
CA LEU A 255 -19.47 2.07 21.26
C LEU A 255 -19.74 1.52 22.66
N ALA A 256 -19.09 0.42 23.05
CA ALA A 256 -19.19 -0.18 24.37
C ALA A 256 -18.68 0.74 25.48
N GLU A 257 -17.52 1.37 25.26
CA GLU A 257 -16.97 2.37 26.17
C GLU A 257 -17.90 3.58 26.32
N PHE A 258 -18.37 4.14 25.19
CA PHE A 258 -19.25 5.30 25.20
C PHE A 258 -20.56 5.01 25.93
N ILE A 259 -21.20 3.88 25.64
CA ILE A 259 -22.45 3.47 26.27
C ILE A 259 -22.27 3.15 27.76
N GLY A 260 -21.06 2.82 28.21
CA GLY A 260 -20.75 2.53 29.61
C GLY A 260 -20.77 1.04 29.95
N CYS A 261 -20.61 0.18 28.94
CA CYS A 261 -20.51 -1.27 29.09
C CYS A 261 -19.25 -1.81 28.38
N PRO A 262 -18.04 -1.30 28.68
CA PRO A 262 -16.82 -1.72 28.00
C PRO A 262 -16.60 -3.23 28.13
N PHE A 263 -15.91 -3.82 27.16
CA PHE A 263 -15.56 -5.24 27.23
C PHE A 263 -14.50 -5.48 28.31
N SER A 264 -14.71 -6.48 29.15
CA SER A 264 -13.66 -6.97 30.05
C SER A 264 -12.56 -7.70 29.27
N LYS A 265 -11.41 -7.90 29.91
CA LYS A 265 -10.32 -8.64 29.28
C LYS A 265 -10.74 -10.09 29.00
N GLU A 266 -11.48 -10.68 29.93
CA GLU A 266 -12.03 -12.04 29.82
C GLU A 266 -13.04 -12.13 28.67
N GLU A 267 -13.96 -11.18 28.53
CA GLU A 267 -14.91 -11.15 27.40
C GLU A 267 -14.19 -11.06 26.04
N LEU A 268 -13.06 -10.35 25.97
CA LEU A 268 -12.24 -10.26 24.76
C LEU A 268 -11.46 -11.55 24.49
N ASP A 269 -10.88 -12.15 25.53
CA ASP A 269 -10.11 -13.40 25.41
C ASP A 269 -11.03 -14.59 25.05
N GLU A 270 -12.30 -14.56 25.46
CA GLU A 270 -13.35 -15.52 25.09
C GLU A 270 -13.95 -15.29 23.69
N GLY A 271 -13.59 -14.20 23.00
CA GLY A 271 -14.07 -13.91 21.65
C GLY A 271 -15.50 -13.35 21.58
N MET A 272 -16.04 -12.81 22.68
CA MET A 272 -17.41 -12.30 22.73
C MET A 272 -17.66 -11.18 21.72
N LEU A 273 -16.64 -10.35 21.47
CA LEU A 273 -16.72 -9.25 20.52
C LEU A 273 -16.93 -9.77 19.09
N GLU A 274 -16.14 -10.77 18.68
CA GLU A 274 -16.24 -11.44 17.39
C GLU A 274 -17.61 -12.11 17.23
N ASP A 275 -18.15 -12.70 18.30
CA ASP A 275 -19.47 -13.32 18.30
C ASP A 275 -20.60 -12.31 18.08
N ILE A 276 -20.55 -11.14 18.74
CA ILE A 276 -21.52 -10.05 18.49
C ILE A 276 -21.47 -9.63 17.03
N LEU A 277 -20.27 -9.42 16.47
CA LEU A 277 -20.10 -9.01 15.09
C LEU A 277 -20.60 -10.06 14.10
N LYS A 278 -20.34 -11.34 14.38
CA LYS A 278 -20.82 -12.46 13.58
C LYS A 278 -22.33 -12.55 13.59
N LEU A 279 -22.94 -12.50 14.77
CA LEU A 279 -24.40 -12.53 14.95
C LEU A 279 -25.07 -11.35 14.25
N CYS A 280 -24.51 -10.15 14.38
CA CYS A 280 -25.05 -8.93 13.79
C CYS A 280 -24.60 -8.67 12.35
N SER A 281 -23.86 -9.60 11.73
CA SER A 281 -23.38 -9.43 10.36
C SER A 281 -24.53 -9.33 9.37
N PHE A 282 -24.31 -8.61 8.26
CA PHE A 282 -25.31 -8.49 7.20
C PHE A 282 -25.73 -9.86 6.67
N ASP A 283 -24.76 -10.74 6.40
CA ASP A 283 -25.01 -12.08 5.87
C ASP A 283 -25.82 -12.92 6.85
N ASN A 284 -25.53 -12.85 8.15
CA ASN A 284 -26.32 -13.58 9.14
C ASN A 284 -27.74 -13.01 9.24
N LEU A 285 -27.88 -11.72 9.55
CA LEU A 285 -29.20 -11.09 9.78
C LEU A 285 -30.11 -11.19 8.56
N SER A 286 -29.58 -10.96 7.35
CA SER A 286 -30.38 -11.04 6.12
C SER A 286 -30.87 -12.45 5.81
N ASN A 287 -30.20 -13.49 6.32
CA ASN A 287 -30.54 -14.88 6.06
C ASN A 287 -31.50 -15.52 7.09
N LEU A 288 -31.79 -14.86 8.21
CA LEU A 288 -32.73 -15.33 9.21
C LEU A 288 -34.16 -15.36 8.67
N GLU A 289 -34.93 -16.41 9.02
CA GLU A 289 -36.31 -16.58 8.55
C GLU A 289 -37.21 -15.38 8.88
N VAL A 290 -37.11 -14.85 10.11
CA VAL A 290 -37.84 -13.64 10.52
C VAL A 290 -37.57 -12.44 9.61
N ASN A 291 -36.38 -12.36 9.01
CA ASN A 291 -35.98 -11.25 8.13
C ASN A 291 -36.29 -11.52 6.65
N LYS A 292 -36.47 -12.79 6.24
CA LYS A 292 -36.87 -13.17 4.87
C LYS A 292 -38.38 -13.07 4.66
N THR A 293 -39.17 -13.56 5.61
CA THR A 293 -40.61 -13.76 5.45
C THR A 293 -41.46 -12.96 6.45
N GLY A 294 -40.85 -12.46 7.52
CA GLY A 294 -41.57 -11.69 8.54
C GLY A 294 -42.00 -10.30 8.06
N ILE A 295 -43.05 -9.78 8.68
CA ILE A 295 -43.55 -8.42 8.50
C ILE A 295 -43.35 -7.68 9.82
N SER A 296 -42.85 -6.44 9.76
CA SER A 296 -42.74 -5.59 10.95
C SER A 296 -44.15 -5.22 11.41
N PRO A 297 -44.63 -5.67 12.59
CA PRO A 297 -46.02 -5.46 13.00
C PRO A 297 -46.36 -3.99 13.22
N LEU A 298 -45.35 -3.17 13.52
CA LEU A 298 -45.51 -1.76 13.87
C LEU A 298 -45.35 -0.82 12.66
N LEU A 299 -44.61 -1.25 11.64
CA LEU A 299 -44.39 -0.46 10.42
C LEU A 299 -45.15 -1.01 9.22
N ASP A 300 -45.70 -2.23 9.30
CA ASP A 300 -46.41 -2.89 8.20
C ASP A 300 -45.56 -2.98 6.91
N ILE A 301 -44.27 -3.28 7.10
CA ILE A 301 -43.26 -3.42 6.04
C ILE A 301 -42.65 -4.81 6.14
N GLU A 302 -42.51 -5.51 5.01
CA GLU A 302 -41.79 -6.79 4.94
C GLU A 302 -40.33 -6.61 5.41
N ASN A 303 -39.88 -7.44 6.34
CA ASN A 303 -38.54 -7.30 6.96
C ASN A 303 -37.41 -7.38 5.93
N LYS A 304 -37.60 -8.13 4.83
CA LYS A 304 -36.63 -8.24 3.73
C LYS A 304 -36.33 -6.90 3.07
N SER A 305 -37.22 -5.91 3.18
CA SER A 305 -37.02 -4.56 2.62
C SER A 305 -35.95 -3.75 3.37
N PHE A 306 -35.57 -4.15 4.59
CA PHE A 306 -34.47 -3.54 5.34
C PHE A 306 -33.09 -4.05 4.91
N PHE A 307 -33.02 -5.21 4.24
CA PHE A 307 -31.79 -5.85 3.80
C PHE A 307 -31.64 -5.71 2.28
N ARG A 308 -30.43 -5.33 1.82
CA ARG A 308 -30.19 -5.06 0.40
C ARG A 308 -28.87 -5.60 -0.09
N ARG A 309 -27.77 -4.92 0.24
CA ARG A 309 -26.39 -5.32 -0.10
C ARG A 309 -25.43 -5.07 1.05
N GLY A 310 -25.66 -4.01 1.84
CA GLY A 310 -24.80 -3.70 2.99
C GLY A 310 -23.35 -3.34 2.60
N GLU A 311 -23.14 -2.88 1.37
CA GLU A 311 -21.85 -2.47 0.79
C GLU A 311 -21.65 -0.96 0.84
N ILE A 312 -20.38 -0.51 0.80
CA ILE A 312 -19.97 0.89 0.64
C ILE A 312 -19.73 1.18 -0.84
N GLY A 313 -20.11 2.36 -1.32
CA GLY A 313 -19.81 2.83 -2.68
C GLY A 313 -20.75 2.29 -3.75
N ASP A 314 -21.90 1.72 -3.35
CA ASP A 314 -22.91 1.27 -4.30
C ASP A 314 -23.57 2.46 -5.01
N GLY A 315 -23.55 3.65 -4.40
CA GLY A 315 -24.01 4.91 -5.00
C GLY A 315 -23.35 5.24 -6.33
N GLU A 316 -22.05 4.99 -6.46
CA GLU A 316 -21.28 5.23 -7.69
C GLU A 316 -21.71 4.34 -8.86
N LYS A 317 -22.38 3.21 -8.58
CA LYS A 317 -22.88 2.30 -9.61
C LYS A 317 -24.20 2.77 -10.23
N PHE A 318 -24.95 3.64 -9.54
CA PHE A 318 -26.28 4.09 -9.97
C PHE A 318 -26.33 5.56 -10.39
N LEU A 319 -25.43 6.40 -9.85
CA LEU A 319 -25.42 7.83 -10.12
C LEU A 319 -24.49 8.15 -11.30
N SER A 320 -24.90 9.11 -12.14
CA SER A 320 -24.02 9.66 -13.17
C SER A 320 -22.91 10.50 -12.53
N SER A 321 -21.81 10.70 -13.27
CA SER A 321 -20.71 11.57 -12.80
C SER A 321 -21.17 13.00 -12.51
N GLU A 322 -22.18 13.50 -13.23
CA GLU A 322 -22.77 14.81 -12.98
C GLU A 322 -23.53 14.85 -11.65
N MET A 323 -24.38 13.86 -11.37
CA MET A 323 -25.09 13.72 -10.09
C MET A 323 -24.12 13.58 -8.92
N ILE A 324 -23.04 12.80 -9.09
CA ILE A 324 -21.99 12.66 -8.09
C ILE A 324 -21.32 14.03 -7.84
N GLY A 325 -20.95 14.75 -8.90
CA GLY A 325 -20.37 16.09 -8.80
C GLY A 325 -21.28 17.09 -8.10
N GLN A 326 -22.59 17.07 -8.38
CA GLN A 326 -23.57 17.93 -7.72
C GLN A 326 -23.69 17.61 -6.22
N LEU A 327 -23.80 16.34 -5.83
CA LEU A 327 -23.86 15.97 -4.41
C LEU A 327 -22.56 16.33 -3.66
N ASN A 328 -21.41 16.11 -4.29
CA ASN A 328 -20.12 16.49 -3.69
C ASN A 328 -20.08 18.00 -3.45
N LYS A 329 -20.45 18.80 -4.46
CA LYS A 329 -20.50 20.26 -4.35
C LYS A 329 -21.48 20.76 -3.28
N ILE A 330 -22.66 20.17 -3.17
CA ILE A 330 -23.61 20.56 -2.11
C ILE A 330 -23.07 20.17 -0.74
N THR A 331 -22.46 18.98 -0.63
CA THR A 331 -21.86 18.48 0.61
C THR A 331 -20.71 19.38 1.06
N GLU A 332 -19.83 19.78 0.15
CA GLU A 332 -18.76 20.76 0.39
C GLU A 332 -19.36 22.10 0.86
N ASN A 333 -20.24 22.72 0.06
CA ASN A 333 -20.81 24.03 0.38
C ASN A 333 -21.58 24.07 1.71
N LYS A 334 -22.30 22.99 2.06
CA LYS A 334 -23.16 22.94 3.24
C LYS A 334 -22.41 22.53 4.50
N LEU A 335 -21.42 21.65 4.39
CA LEU A 335 -20.65 21.20 5.53
C LEU A 335 -19.46 22.15 5.83
N GLU A 336 -18.96 22.94 4.87
CA GLU A 336 -17.93 23.97 5.10
C GLU A 336 -18.40 25.21 5.90
N ALA A 337 -19.70 25.52 5.95
CA ALA A 337 -20.24 26.75 6.60
C ALA A 337 -20.57 26.61 8.10
N SER A 338 -20.46 25.40 8.64
CA SER A 338 -20.31 25.14 10.06
C SER A 338 -18.97 24.46 10.25
N ASP A 339 -18.35 24.57 11.42
CA ASP A 339 -17.09 23.90 11.74
C ASP A 339 -17.23 22.34 11.74
N GLU A 340 -17.53 21.77 10.58
CA GLU A 340 -17.23 20.41 10.18
C GLU A 340 -16.46 20.44 8.85
N PRO A 341 -15.14 20.26 8.87
CA PRO A 341 -14.41 20.02 7.65
C PRO A 341 -14.82 18.64 7.12
N SER A 342 -15.59 18.58 6.03
CA SER A 342 -15.81 17.31 5.32
C SER A 342 -15.96 17.49 3.82
N ASN A 343 -14.82 17.60 3.15
CA ASN A 343 -14.38 16.64 2.12
C ASN A 343 -12.91 16.88 1.77
N LEU A 344 -12.09 16.98 2.81
CA LEU A 344 -10.65 16.86 2.67
C LEU A 344 -10.24 15.53 3.31
N PRO A 345 -9.25 14.81 2.76
CA PRO A 345 -8.68 13.67 3.46
C PRO A 345 -8.25 14.15 4.87
N LYS A 346 -8.10 13.23 5.83
CA LYS A 346 -7.33 13.48 7.08
C LYS A 346 -6.03 14.28 6.85
N LEU A 347 -5.50 14.18 5.64
CA LEU A 347 -4.28 14.79 5.14
C LEU A 347 -4.29 16.33 5.11
N LEU A 348 -5.44 16.98 5.33
CA LEU A 348 -5.58 18.43 5.27
C LEU A 348 -6.44 19.03 6.40
N LYS A 349 -6.77 18.26 7.43
CA LYS A 349 -7.32 18.81 8.68
C LYS A 349 -6.17 19.20 9.58
N ASP A 350 -5.96 20.49 9.78
CA ASP A 350 -4.95 20.99 10.72
C ASP A 350 -5.34 20.70 12.18
N GLU A 351 -6.50 20.09 12.46
CA GLU A 351 -7.02 19.84 13.82
C GLU A 351 -6.06 19.03 14.72
N ASP A 352 -5.36 18.03 14.17
CA ASP A 352 -4.35 17.21 14.88
C ASP A 352 -2.95 17.85 14.91
N LEU A 353 -2.76 19.00 14.25
CA LEU A 353 -1.49 19.70 14.24
C LEU A 353 -1.33 20.54 15.50
N ARG A 354 -0.14 20.45 16.11
CA ARG A 354 0.25 21.28 17.25
C ARG A 354 0.28 22.74 16.83
N GLN A 355 -0.07 23.63 17.77
CA GLN A 355 -0.14 25.07 17.51
C GLN A 355 1.20 25.61 16.98
N GLU A 356 2.33 25.17 17.54
CA GLU A 356 3.67 25.52 17.05
C GLU A 356 3.86 25.15 15.56
N CYS A 357 3.39 23.97 15.15
CA CYS A 357 3.48 23.53 13.75
C CYS A 357 2.58 24.39 12.84
N LYS A 358 1.36 24.72 13.30
CA LYS A 358 0.43 25.62 12.59
C LYS A 358 1.03 27.01 12.42
N ASP A 359 1.58 27.57 13.49
CA ASP A 359 2.19 28.89 13.51
C ASP A 359 3.37 28.93 12.54
N LEU A 360 4.25 27.92 12.56
CA LEU A 360 5.35 27.83 11.61
C LEU A 360 4.84 27.71 10.17
N MET A 361 3.92 26.79 9.89
CA MET A 361 3.36 26.57 8.55
C MET A 361 2.75 27.84 7.95
N SER A 362 2.13 28.69 8.77
CA SER A 362 1.57 29.97 8.33
C SER A 362 2.61 30.95 7.76
N THR A 363 3.89 30.75 8.09
CA THR A 363 5.02 31.59 7.63
C THR A 363 5.79 30.99 6.45
N LEU A 364 5.58 29.71 6.13
CA LEU A 364 6.35 29.01 5.11
C LEU A 364 5.72 29.17 3.71
N PRO A 365 6.54 29.19 2.64
CA PRO A 365 6.04 29.05 1.28
C PRO A 365 5.26 27.75 1.11
N MET A 366 4.10 27.80 0.46
CA MET A 366 3.21 26.66 0.26
C MET A 366 2.88 26.46 -1.22
N GLU A 367 2.96 25.21 -1.71
CA GLU A 367 2.51 24.82 -3.04
C GLU A 367 1.09 24.21 -2.93
N PRO A 368 0.08 24.82 -3.59
CA PRO A 368 -1.33 24.47 -3.41
C PRO A 368 -1.75 23.08 -3.93
N THR A 369 -1.18 22.60 -5.04
CA THR A 369 -1.58 21.37 -5.74
C THR A 369 -1.53 20.15 -4.83
N TYR A 370 -0.52 20.05 -3.97
CA TYR A 370 -0.39 18.97 -2.98
C TYR A 370 -0.33 19.46 -1.52
N LYS A 371 -0.58 20.76 -1.29
CA LYS A 371 -0.39 21.47 -0.02
C LYS A 371 0.93 21.13 0.67
N LEU A 372 2.02 21.34 -0.05
CA LEU A 372 3.36 21.12 0.45
C LEU A 372 3.94 22.43 0.99
N TYR A 373 4.59 22.39 2.15
CA TYR A 373 5.21 23.53 2.81
C TYR A 373 6.73 23.42 2.70
N GLN A 374 7.39 24.52 2.34
CA GLN A 374 8.84 24.56 2.20
C GLN A 374 9.51 24.87 3.54
N TYR A 375 10.15 23.87 4.14
CA TYR A 375 10.92 23.99 5.39
C TYR A 375 12.37 23.56 5.15
N GLN A 376 13.34 24.35 5.61
CA GLN A 376 14.79 24.07 5.41
C GLN A 376 15.20 23.78 3.96
N GLY A 377 14.50 24.35 2.97
CA GLY A 377 14.77 24.15 1.55
C GLY A 377 14.08 22.94 0.92
N PHE A 378 13.31 22.16 1.69
CA PHE A 378 12.61 20.96 1.24
C PHE A 378 11.09 21.04 1.46
N TRP A 379 10.32 20.25 0.72
CA TRP A 379 8.86 20.29 0.67
C TRP A 379 8.22 19.16 1.48
N TYR A 380 7.34 19.49 2.41
CA TYR A 380 6.68 18.54 3.32
C TYR A 380 5.17 18.70 3.28
N GLY A 381 4.43 17.59 3.37
CA GLY A 381 3.03 17.65 3.80
C GLY A 381 2.96 18.09 5.25
N SER A 382 1.86 18.69 5.67
CA SER A 382 1.64 19.18 7.05
C SER A 382 1.96 18.13 8.12
N TRP A 383 1.50 16.90 7.92
CA TRP A 383 1.75 15.75 8.80
C TRP A 383 3.23 15.35 8.88
N ALA A 384 3.93 15.36 7.73
CA ALA A 384 5.35 15.05 7.67
C ALA A 384 6.15 16.13 8.41
N LEU A 385 5.78 17.40 8.20
CA LEU A 385 6.44 18.53 8.85
C LEU A 385 6.30 18.45 10.37
N GLN A 386 5.11 18.20 10.90
CA GLN A 386 4.91 18.00 12.34
C GLN A 386 5.82 16.89 12.89
N GLY A 387 5.84 15.73 12.24
CA GLY A 387 6.68 14.60 12.64
C GLY A 387 8.17 14.96 12.62
N ILE A 388 8.62 15.66 11.59
CA ILE A 388 10.01 16.11 11.46
C ILE A 388 10.40 17.11 12.55
N LEU A 389 9.59 18.14 12.80
CA LEU A 389 9.83 19.11 13.87
C LEU A 389 9.91 18.39 15.23
N SER A 390 8.99 17.46 15.47
CA SER A 390 8.96 16.64 16.67
C SER A 390 10.22 15.80 16.84
N CYS A 391 10.66 15.11 15.78
CA CYS A 391 11.89 14.32 15.79
C CYS A 391 13.11 15.21 16.04
N GLN A 392 13.20 16.38 15.41
CA GLN A 392 14.32 17.30 15.58
C GLN A 392 14.46 17.75 17.05
N ASN A 393 13.34 17.96 17.73
CA ASN A 393 13.30 18.47 19.10
C ASN A 393 13.46 17.38 20.17
N HIS A 394 13.05 16.14 19.89
CA HIS A 394 12.90 15.12 20.94
C HIS A 394 13.65 13.79 20.69
N PHE A 395 14.11 13.52 19.47
CA PHE A 395 14.81 12.26 19.19
C PHE A 395 16.25 12.30 19.70
N GLU A 396 16.59 11.39 20.60
CA GLU A 396 17.95 11.18 21.09
C GLU A 396 18.56 9.90 20.49
N ALA A 397 19.50 10.11 19.56
CA ALA A 397 20.23 9.02 18.90
C ALA A 397 21.22 8.34 19.87
N ASN A 398 21.31 7.03 19.78
CA ASN A 398 22.34 6.22 20.42
C ASN A 398 23.42 5.88 19.39
N ASP A 399 24.68 5.78 19.82
CA ASP A 399 25.80 5.41 18.96
C ASP A 399 25.64 4.06 18.24
N LYS A 400 24.84 3.15 18.80
CA LYS A 400 24.53 1.85 18.19
C LYS A 400 23.32 1.88 17.25
N ASP A 401 22.61 2.98 17.12
CA ASP A 401 21.43 3.05 16.27
C ASP A 401 21.79 2.86 14.79
N ILE A 402 20.83 2.29 14.05
CA ILE A 402 20.90 2.13 12.61
C ILE A 402 19.67 2.84 12.02
N ILE A 403 19.91 3.89 11.24
CA ILE A 403 18.88 4.71 10.62
C ILE A 403 18.87 4.46 9.11
N LEU A 404 17.79 3.87 8.61
CA LEU A 404 17.57 3.68 7.19
C LEU A 404 16.94 4.92 6.58
N VAL A 405 17.63 5.56 5.65
CA VAL A 405 17.15 6.77 4.97
C VAL A 405 16.79 6.47 3.53
N THR A 406 15.62 6.92 3.11
CA THR A 406 15.15 6.78 1.72
C THR A 406 14.38 8.02 1.32
N THR A 407 14.40 8.42 0.05
CA THR A 407 13.26 9.21 -0.45
C THR A 407 12.04 8.29 -0.54
N PRO A 408 10.80 8.80 -0.38
CA PRO A 408 9.63 7.95 -0.53
C PRO A 408 9.68 7.17 -1.85
N LYS A 409 9.37 5.88 -1.78
CA LYS A 409 9.28 4.96 -2.94
C LYS A 409 10.60 4.57 -3.62
N SER A 410 11.76 4.83 -3.00
CA SER A 410 13.07 4.36 -3.50
C SER A 410 13.41 2.90 -3.18
N GLY A 411 12.50 2.13 -2.58
CA GLY A 411 12.74 0.73 -2.19
C GLY A 411 12.77 0.47 -0.68
N THR A 412 12.23 1.39 0.12
CA THR A 412 12.24 1.36 1.59
C THR A 412 11.78 0.03 2.19
N THR A 413 10.69 -0.55 1.69
CA THR A 413 10.15 -1.84 2.20
C THR A 413 11.19 -2.95 2.11
N TRP A 414 11.94 -3.01 1.00
CA TRP A 414 12.94 -4.05 0.77
C TRP A 414 14.18 -3.84 1.63
N LEU A 415 14.65 -2.59 1.75
CA LEU A 415 15.77 -2.26 2.64
C LEU A 415 15.45 -2.58 4.11
N LYS A 416 14.23 -2.26 4.56
CA LYS A 416 13.75 -2.59 5.91
C LYS A 416 13.77 -4.10 6.15
N ALA A 417 13.21 -4.87 5.23
CA ALA A 417 13.18 -6.34 5.35
C ALA A 417 14.58 -6.94 5.38
N LEU A 418 15.45 -6.58 4.42
CA LEU A 418 16.82 -7.09 4.33
C LEU A 418 17.63 -6.75 5.59
N THR A 419 17.58 -5.50 6.04
CA THR A 419 18.33 -5.07 7.23
C THR A 419 17.81 -5.74 8.49
N PHE A 420 16.48 -5.88 8.63
CA PHE A 420 15.89 -6.57 9.77
C PHE A 420 16.29 -8.04 9.82
N ALA A 421 16.16 -8.76 8.71
CA ALA A 421 16.54 -10.17 8.61
C ALA A 421 18.04 -10.35 8.89
N LEU A 422 18.88 -9.50 8.31
CA LEU A 422 20.33 -9.52 8.53
C LEU A 422 20.69 -9.37 10.02
N LEU A 423 20.15 -8.36 10.71
CA LEU A 423 20.49 -8.09 12.11
C LEU A 423 19.92 -9.15 13.07
N ASN A 424 18.81 -9.79 12.70
CA ASN A 424 18.11 -10.74 13.56
C ASN A 424 18.31 -12.21 13.15
N ARG A 425 19.14 -12.52 12.14
CA ARG A 425 19.34 -13.88 11.62
C ARG A 425 19.67 -14.95 12.65
N ASN A 426 20.35 -14.58 13.75
CA ASN A 426 20.67 -15.49 14.85
C ASN A 426 19.51 -15.63 15.87
N LYS A 427 18.70 -14.59 16.05
CA LYS A 427 17.54 -14.60 16.97
C LYS A 427 16.31 -15.23 16.31
N HIS A 428 16.17 -15.01 15.00
CA HIS A 428 15.10 -15.49 14.16
C HIS A 428 15.73 -16.16 12.92
N PRO A 429 16.11 -17.44 13.02
CA PRO A 429 16.60 -18.20 11.87
C PRO A 429 15.57 -18.20 10.74
N HIS A 430 16.02 -18.17 9.49
CA HIS A 430 15.15 -18.16 8.31
C HIS A 430 14.23 -19.40 8.22
N THR A 431 14.64 -20.53 8.81
CA THR A 431 13.82 -21.76 8.90
C THR A 431 12.69 -21.69 9.92
N GLN A 432 12.65 -20.64 10.76
CA GLN A 432 11.62 -20.50 11.78
C GLN A 432 10.26 -20.18 11.14
N LYS A 433 9.27 -21.06 11.32
CA LYS A 433 7.91 -20.89 10.78
C LYS A 433 7.21 -19.58 11.19
N ASN A 434 7.62 -19.02 12.33
CA ASN A 434 7.09 -17.77 12.88
C ASN A 434 8.09 -16.61 12.76
N HIS A 435 8.98 -16.62 11.77
CA HIS A 435 9.90 -15.51 11.53
C HIS A 435 9.08 -14.18 11.43
N PRO A 436 9.49 -13.08 12.10
CA PRO A 436 8.67 -11.85 12.16
C PRO A 436 8.24 -11.31 10.79
N LEU A 437 9.12 -11.39 9.77
CA LEU A 437 8.78 -10.97 8.40
C LEU A 437 7.66 -11.78 7.74
N LEU A 438 7.36 -13.00 8.20
CA LEU A 438 6.30 -13.85 7.64
C LEU A 438 4.90 -13.45 8.14
N VAL A 439 4.83 -12.86 9.34
CA VAL A 439 3.58 -12.53 10.04
C VAL A 439 3.36 -11.04 10.24
N THR A 440 4.36 -10.21 9.97
CA THR A 440 4.31 -8.76 10.20
C THR A 440 4.96 -8.01 9.04
N ASN A 441 4.34 -6.91 8.62
CA ASN A 441 4.85 -6.08 7.54
C ASN A 441 6.19 -5.39 7.94
N PRO A 442 7.18 -5.30 7.04
CA PRO A 442 8.48 -4.68 7.34
C PRO A 442 8.42 -3.26 7.90
N HIS A 443 7.39 -2.48 7.59
CA HIS A 443 7.22 -1.11 8.09
C HIS A 443 6.85 -1.03 9.58
N ILE A 444 6.34 -2.11 10.17
CA ILE A 444 6.08 -2.22 11.61
C ILE A 444 7.35 -2.62 12.35
N LEU A 445 8.12 -3.56 11.80
CA LEU A 445 9.38 -4.04 12.38
C LEU A 445 10.48 -2.97 12.38
N VAL A 446 10.45 -2.10 11.36
CA VAL A 446 11.36 -0.96 11.24
C VAL A 446 10.50 0.30 11.06
N PRO A 447 10.11 0.98 12.16
CA PRO A 447 9.18 2.10 12.10
C PRO A 447 9.84 3.36 11.52
N PHE A 448 9.01 4.29 11.03
CA PHE A 448 9.46 5.63 10.63
C PHE A 448 9.51 6.55 11.83
N LEU A 449 10.64 7.22 12.05
CA LEU A 449 10.86 8.15 13.16
C LEU A 449 9.82 9.26 13.15
N GLU A 450 9.68 9.95 12.02
CA GLU A 450 8.72 11.03 11.83
C GLU A 450 7.27 10.59 12.06
N SER A 451 6.95 9.29 11.89
CA SER A 451 5.63 8.75 12.21
C SER A 451 5.48 8.41 13.69
N LEU A 452 6.54 7.93 14.35
CA LEU A 452 6.52 7.67 15.80
C LEU A 452 6.36 8.97 16.59
N PHE A 453 6.95 10.06 16.10
CA PHE A 453 6.93 11.36 16.75
C PHE A 453 5.78 12.28 16.30
N TYR A 454 4.86 11.79 15.47
CA TYR A 454 3.71 12.56 15.00
C TYR A 454 2.64 12.78 16.07
N ASP A 455 2.40 11.80 16.96
CA ASP A 455 1.36 11.84 18.02
C ASP A 455 1.97 11.68 19.42
N GLU A 456 1.80 12.70 20.28
CA GLU A 456 2.33 12.77 21.65
C GLU A 456 1.91 11.60 22.56
N LYS A 457 0.78 10.93 22.30
CA LYS A 457 0.38 9.73 23.05
C LYS A 457 1.38 8.57 22.90
N TYR A 458 2.25 8.62 21.89
CA TYR A 458 3.27 7.62 21.59
C TYR A 458 4.72 8.12 21.79
N ILE A 459 4.93 9.39 22.15
CA ILE A 459 6.24 10.09 22.02
C ILE A 459 7.30 9.70 23.06
N VAL A 460 6.98 9.06 24.19
CA VAL A 460 7.99 8.90 25.26
C VAL A 460 8.17 7.46 25.78
N SER A 461 7.25 6.54 25.51
CA SER A 461 7.28 5.19 26.13
C SER A 461 7.83 4.05 25.25
N ASN A 462 8.00 4.24 23.93
CA ASN A 462 8.31 3.12 23.01
C ASN A 462 9.76 3.03 22.52
N LEU A 463 10.54 4.12 22.43
CA LEU A 463 11.92 4.02 21.88
C LEU A 463 12.88 3.21 22.78
N SER A 464 12.62 3.17 24.09
CA SER A 464 13.35 2.35 25.05
C SER A 464 12.98 0.87 25.00
N GLN A 465 11.84 0.52 24.39
CA GLN A 465 11.40 -0.88 24.22
C GLN A 465 12.07 -1.57 23.02
N PHE A 466 12.61 -0.79 22.07
CA PHE A 466 13.34 -1.38 20.95
C PHE A 466 14.67 -1.98 21.42
N PRO A 467 14.97 -3.24 21.05
CA PRO A 467 16.24 -3.84 21.42
C PRO A 467 17.39 -3.09 20.73
N SER A 468 18.50 -2.90 21.45
CA SER A 468 19.72 -2.36 20.85
C SER A 468 20.39 -3.42 19.96
N PRO A 469 20.95 -3.05 18.78
CA PRO A 469 20.86 -1.73 18.13
C PRO A 469 19.44 -1.43 17.64
N ARG A 470 18.95 -0.20 17.86
CA ARG A 470 17.62 0.20 17.37
C ARG A 470 17.69 0.34 15.85
N LEU A 471 16.83 -0.40 15.15
CA LEU A 471 16.70 -0.30 13.69
C LEU A 471 15.48 0.58 13.36
N LEU A 472 15.76 1.77 12.83
CA LEU A 472 14.79 2.84 12.60
C LEU A 472 14.88 3.32 11.15
N SER A 473 13.90 4.11 10.71
CA SER A 473 13.92 4.68 9.35
C SER A 473 13.37 6.09 9.31
N ILE A 474 13.75 6.85 8.28
CA ILE A 474 13.30 8.24 8.08
C ILE A 474 13.38 8.64 6.60
N HIS A 475 12.49 9.52 6.16
CA HIS A 475 12.46 10.11 4.82
C HIS A 475 13.06 11.51 4.74
N ALA A 476 13.53 12.06 5.85
CA ALA A 476 14.06 13.42 5.93
C ALA A 476 15.31 13.59 5.05
N PRO A 477 15.50 14.78 4.44
CA PRO A 477 16.79 15.21 3.92
C PRO A 477 17.81 15.34 5.06
N TYR A 478 19.11 15.32 4.72
CA TYR A 478 20.18 15.31 5.71
C TYR A 478 20.14 16.56 6.59
N VAL A 479 19.86 17.72 6.01
CA VAL A 479 19.73 18.98 6.76
C VAL A 479 18.69 18.89 7.87
N SER A 480 17.59 18.15 7.62
CA SER A 480 16.46 18.02 8.54
C SER A 480 16.57 16.83 9.50
N LEU A 481 17.64 16.05 9.45
CA LEU A 481 17.87 15.02 10.47
C LEU A 481 18.02 15.65 11.86
N PRO A 482 17.58 14.96 12.94
CA PRO A 482 17.84 15.38 14.31
C PRO A 482 19.33 15.62 14.55
N LYS A 483 19.64 16.64 15.36
CA LYS A 483 21.04 17.01 15.66
C LYS A 483 21.79 15.84 16.31
N SER A 484 21.15 15.14 17.26
CA SER A 484 21.69 13.94 17.91
C SER A 484 22.09 12.85 16.90
N ALA A 485 21.28 12.60 15.88
CA ALA A 485 21.58 11.63 14.82
C ALA A 485 22.75 12.06 13.92
N LYS A 486 22.96 13.38 13.72
CA LYS A 486 24.10 13.90 12.95
C LYS A 486 25.41 13.84 13.75
N GLU A 487 25.35 13.99 15.06
CA GLU A 487 26.52 14.09 15.96
C GLU A 487 26.96 12.76 16.58
N SER A 488 26.04 11.82 16.81
CA SER A 488 26.35 10.50 17.39
C SER A 488 27.14 9.59 16.44
N ASN A 489 27.55 8.41 16.89
CA ASN A 489 28.18 7.40 16.02
C ASN A 489 27.18 6.45 15.33
N CYS A 490 25.87 6.75 15.36
CA CYS A 490 24.86 5.91 14.73
C CYS A 490 25.14 5.72 13.24
N LYS A 491 24.85 4.53 12.71
CA LYS A 491 25.02 4.23 11.29
C LYS A 491 23.81 4.70 10.49
N ILE A 492 24.05 5.29 9.32
CA ILE A 492 23.01 5.72 8.38
C ILE A 492 23.18 4.94 7.09
N VAL A 493 22.11 4.31 6.61
CA VAL A 493 22.09 3.63 5.31
C VAL A 493 21.12 4.38 4.40
N TYR A 494 21.65 5.11 3.44
CA TYR A 494 20.87 5.85 2.46
C TYR A 494 20.61 4.99 1.22
N LEU A 495 19.36 4.88 0.77
CA LEU A 495 19.01 4.18 -0.46
C LEU A 495 18.38 5.11 -1.49
N CYS A 496 19.10 5.28 -2.59
CA CYS A 496 18.70 6.00 -3.77
C CYS A 496 18.10 5.07 -4.83
N ARG A 497 17.24 5.61 -5.70
CA ARG A 497 16.70 4.92 -6.87
C ARG A 497 16.65 5.88 -8.06
N ASP A 498 16.58 5.36 -9.28
CA ASP A 498 16.48 6.17 -10.48
C ASP A 498 15.27 7.14 -10.43
N PRO A 499 15.46 8.45 -10.69
CA PRO A 499 14.39 9.44 -10.64
C PRO A 499 13.21 9.13 -11.56
N LYS A 500 13.42 8.42 -12.68
CA LYS A 500 12.37 8.02 -13.63
C LYS A 500 11.40 7.01 -13.00
N ASP A 501 11.93 6.05 -12.26
CA ASP A 501 11.12 5.06 -11.55
C ASP A 501 10.47 5.66 -10.29
N ILE A 502 11.18 6.57 -9.62
CA ILE A 502 10.66 7.28 -8.44
C ILE A 502 9.47 8.16 -8.81
N SER A 503 9.54 8.96 -9.89
CA SER A 503 8.46 9.88 -10.25
C SER A 503 7.14 9.14 -10.46
N VAL A 504 7.16 8.04 -11.21
CA VAL A 504 5.98 7.18 -11.44
C VAL A 504 5.51 6.54 -10.13
N SER A 505 6.43 5.97 -9.36
CA SER A 505 6.05 5.28 -8.12
C SER A 505 5.55 6.25 -7.04
N MET A 506 6.05 7.48 -7.01
CA MET A 506 5.61 8.53 -6.10
C MET A 506 4.25 9.06 -6.52
N TRP A 507 4.01 9.33 -7.80
CA TRP A 507 2.69 9.71 -8.30
C TRP A 507 1.60 8.71 -7.91
N LYS A 508 1.82 7.42 -8.21
CA LYS A 508 0.87 6.36 -7.85
C LYS A 508 0.65 6.22 -6.35
N PHE A 509 1.68 6.50 -5.55
CA PHE A 509 1.54 6.49 -4.10
C PHE A 509 0.79 7.71 -3.58
N MET A 510 1.01 8.89 -4.16
CA MET A 510 0.26 10.10 -3.86
C MET A 510 -1.22 9.94 -4.22
N GLU A 511 -1.56 9.28 -5.34
CA GLU A 511 -2.96 8.91 -5.66
C GLU A 511 -3.59 7.98 -4.60
N THR A 512 -2.77 7.18 -3.91
CA THR A 512 -3.24 6.29 -2.84
C THR A 512 -3.37 7.01 -1.51
N LEU A 513 -2.44 7.94 -1.21
CA LEU A 513 -2.43 8.74 0.02
C LEU A 513 -3.47 9.86 0.02
N MET A 514 -3.73 10.46 -1.15
CA MET A 514 -4.62 11.60 -1.35
C MET A 514 -5.69 11.22 -2.39
N PRO A 515 -6.60 10.29 -2.07
CA PRO A 515 -7.58 9.79 -3.02
C PRO A 515 -8.55 10.86 -3.53
N GLU A 516 -8.74 11.99 -2.85
CA GLU A 516 -9.55 13.11 -3.37
C GLU A 516 -8.83 13.98 -4.42
N ILE A 517 -7.50 13.87 -4.58
CA ILE A 517 -6.76 14.47 -5.72
C ILE A 517 -6.74 13.49 -6.91
N ARG A 518 -7.31 12.29 -6.74
CA ARG A 518 -7.30 11.25 -7.77
C ARG A 518 -8.20 11.68 -8.94
N GLY A 519 -7.57 11.89 -10.09
CA GLY A 519 -8.24 12.37 -11.30
C GLY A 519 -8.36 13.89 -11.42
N SER A 520 -7.96 14.67 -10.41
CA SER A 520 -7.92 16.13 -10.51
C SER A 520 -6.67 16.64 -11.24
N ASN A 521 -5.55 15.92 -11.13
CA ASN A 521 -4.27 16.31 -11.72
C ASN A 521 -3.79 15.25 -12.71
N SER A 522 -3.31 15.67 -13.88
CA SER A 522 -2.69 14.76 -14.84
C SER A 522 -1.32 14.29 -14.31
N PHE A 523 -0.85 13.15 -14.82
CA PHE A 523 0.53 12.73 -14.57
C PHE A 523 1.55 13.80 -15.03
N ASP A 524 1.24 14.52 -16.11
CA ASP A 524 2.08 15.58 -16.65
C ASP A 524 2.27 16.72 -15.64
N GLU A 525 1.20 17.14 -14.95
CA GLU A 525 1.29 18.19 -13.92
C GLU A 525 2.14 17.74 -12.73
N PHE A 526 1.93 16.51 -12.23
CA PHE A 526 2.78 15.93 -11.19
C PHE A 526 4.24 15.86 -11.64
N PHE A 527 4.48 15.43 -12.87
CA PHE A 527 5.82 15.29 -13.44
C PHE A 527 6.55 16.64 -13.53
N GLU A 528 5.84 17.71 -13.90
CA GLU A 528 6.39 19.07 -13.93
C GLU A 528 6.75 19.57 -12.52
N LEU A 529 5.88 19.34 -11.54
CA LEU A 529 6.17 19.66 -10.13
C LEU A 529 7.39 18.88 -9.62
N PHE A 530 7.47 17.58 -9.91
CA PHE A 530 8.62 16.75 -9.60
C PHE A 530 9.91 17.30 -10.22
N CYS A 531 9.89 17.68 -11.51
CA CYS A 531 11.05 18.28 -12.20
C CYS A 531 11.48 19.64 -11.61
N ARG A 532 10.53 20.42 -11.10
CA ARG A 532 10.78 21.67 -10.37
C ARG A 532 11.30 21.44 -8.94
N GLY A 533 11.28 20.18 -8.47
CA GLY A 533 11.68 19.80 -7.12
C GLY A 533 10.57 19.96 -6.07
N VAL A 534 9.33 20.22 -6.49
CA VAL A 534 8.18 20.35 -5.60
C VAL A 534 7.45 19.01 -5.50
N ASN A 535 8.02 18.14 -4.67
CA ASN A 535 7.50 16.81 -4.39
C ASN A 535 7.71 16.50 -2.91
N LEU A 536 7.01 15.49 -2.37
CA LEU A 536 7.14 15.13 -0.95
C LEU A 536 8.60 14.75 -0.60
N TYR A 537 9.18 15.43 0.40
CA TYR A 537 10.61 15.43 0.79
C TYR A 537 11.56 15.91 -0.33
N GLY A 538 11.05 16.54 -1.38
CA GLY A 538 11.83 17.12 -2.47
C GLY A 538 12.42 18.48 -2.11
N PRO A 539 13.36 19.03 -2.90
CA PRO A 539 13.75 18.54 -4.23
C PRO A 539 14.53 17.22 -4.21
N PHE A 540 14.16 16.29 -5.09
CA PHE A 540 14.74 14.94 -5.14
C PHE A 540 16.27 14.95 -5.32
N TRP A 541 16.78 15.74 -6.26
CA TRP A 541 18.21 15.76 -6.57
C TRP A 541 19.04 16.30 -5.40
N GLU A 542 18.58 17.37 -4.76
CA GLU A 542 19.19 17.95 -3.57
C GLU A 542 19.20 16.94 -2.42
N HIS A 543 18.08 16.26 -2.19
CA HIS A 543 17.98 15.21 -1.17
C HIS A 543 19.04 14.13 -1.36
N VAL A 544 19.20 13.64 -2.59
CA VAL A 544 20.22 12.65 -2.93
C VAL A 544 21.64 13.21 -2.77
N LEU A 545 21.88 14.43 -3.22
CA LEU A 545 23.21 15.05 -3.18
C LEU A 545 23.71 15.31 -1.78
N GLU A 546 22.83 15.65 -0.84
CA GLU A 546 23.22 15.82 0.56
C GLU A 546 23.83 14.54 1.12
N TYR A 547 23.11 13.42 1.02
CA TYR A 547 23.62 12.13 1.50
C TYR A 547 24.80 11.62 0.69
N TRP A 548 24.83 11.86 -0.63
CA TRP A 548 25.97 11.51 -1.47
C TRP A 548 27.24 12.20 -0.98
N LYS A 549 27.22 13.53 -0.80
CA LYS A 549 28.36 14.31 -0.32
C LYS A 549 28.79 13.91 1.08
N GLU A 550 27.83 13.73 1.99
CA GLU A 550 28.14 13.36 3.38
C GLU A 550 28.68 11.93 3.48
N SER A 551 28.30 11.02 2.58
CA SER A 551 28.85 9.66 2.54
C SER A 551 30.36 9.62 2.23
N PHE A 552 30.87 10.55 1.43
CA PHE A 552 32.33 10.67 1.24
C PHE A 552 33.05 11.31 2.41
N LYS A 553 32.38 12.22 3.13
CA LYS A 553 32.99 12.88 4.31
C LYS A 553 33.05 11.96 5.52
N ARG A 554 32.07 11.06 5.67
CA ARG A 554 31.91 10.16 6.81
C ARG A 554 31.54 8.74 6.34
N PRO A 555 32.41 8.08 5.55
CA PRO A 555 32.12 6.76 4.96
C PRO A 555 31.91 5.66 6.01
N GLU A 556 32.48 5.82 7.20
CA GLU A 556 32.24 4.96 8.35
C GLU A 556 30.84 5.14 8.94
N LYS A 557 30.21 6.31 8.76
CA LYS A 557 28.90 6.64 9.32
C LYS A 557 27.75 6.48 8.34
N ILE A 558 27.98 6.79 7.06
CA ILE A 558 26.92 6.85 6.05
C ILE A 558 27.27 5.94 4.87
N MET A 559 26.47 4.90 4.67
CA MET A 559 26.53 4.04 3.49
C MET A 559 25.52 4.52 2.45
N PHE A 560 25.98 4.80 1.24
CA PHE A 560 25.12 5.15 0.11
C PHE A 560 24.89 3.93 -0.78
N LEU A 561 23.63 3.52 -0.93
CA LEU A 561 23.18 2.40 -1.75
C LEU A 561 22.30 2.88 -2.91
N ARG A 562 22.27 2.08 -3.98
CA ARG A 562 21.33 2.23 -5.09
C ARG A 562 20.43 1.02 -5.19
N TYR A 563 19.14 1.25 -5.40
CA TYR A 563 18.13 0.20 -5.54
C TYR A 563 18.45 -0.75 -6.69
N GLU A 564 18.93 -0.20 -7.79
CA GLU A 564 19.26 -0.97 -8.98
C GLU A 564 20.48 -1.89 -8.71
N GLN A 565 21.45 -1.44 -7.90
CA GLN A 565 22.55 -2.30 -7.45
C GLN A 565 22.09 -3.39 -6.49
N MET A 566 21.16 -3.08 -5.57
CA MET A 566 20.54 -4.10 -4.71
C MET A 566 19.82 -5.17 -5.54
N LYS A 567 19.15 -4.77 -6.63
CA LYS A 567 18.43 -5.69 -7.52
C LYS A 567 19.34 -6.52 -8.41
N LEU A 568 20.39 -5.93 -8.98
CA LEU A 568 21.30 -6.63 -9.88
C LEU A 568 22.32 -7.50 -9.14
N HIS A 569 22.79 -7.05 -7.98
CA HIS A 569 23.82 -7.74 -7.19
C HIS A 569 23.41 -7.88 -5.71
N PRO A 570 22.28 -8.54 -5.41
CA PRO A 570 21.73 -8.62 -4.05
C PRO A 570 22.71 -9.24 -3.05
N THR A 571 23.43 -10.30 -3.44
CA THR A 571 24.45 -10.97 -2.62
C THR A 571 25.58 -10.03 -2.22
N LEU A 572 26.12 -9.28 -3.18
CA LEU A 572 27.21 -8.34 -2.94
C LEU A 572 26.76 -7.21 -2.02
N VAL A 573 25.58 -6.64 -2.29
CA VAL A 573 25.07 -5.52 -1.48
C VAL A 573 24.73 -5.98 -0.06
N LEU A 574 24.19 -7.19 0.12
CA LEU A 574 23.90 -7.71 1.46
C LEU A 574 25.17 -7.96 2.27
N LYS A 575 26.25 -8.48 1.65
CA LYS A 575 27.57 -8.60 2.30
C LYS A 575 28.13 -7.24 2.71
N LYS A 576 28.12 -6.27 1.80
CA LYS A 576 28.59 -4.90 2.08
C LYS A 576 27.78 -4.23 3.19
N LEU A 577 26.46 -4.42 3.20
CA LEU A 577 25.59 -3.92 4.25
C LEU A 577 25.93 -4.58 5.60
N ALA A 578 26.16 -5.89 5.62
CA ALA A 578 26.57 -6.63 6.81
C ALA A 578 27.89 -6.14 7.38
N GLU A 579 28.90 -5.93 6.54
CA GLU A 579 30.20 -5.37 6.93
C GLU A 579 30.06 -3.96 7.49
N PHE A 580 29.35 -3.07 6.79
CA PHE A 580 29.15 -1.68 7.20
C PHE A 580 28.44 -1.56 8.56
N LEU A 581 27.44 -2.41 8.80
CA LEU A 581 26.69 -2.42 10.06
C LEU A 581 27.44 -3.10 11.21
N GLY A 582 28.59 -3.73 10.95
CA GLY A 582 29.38 -4.45 11.95
C GLY A 582 28.88 -5.87 12.26
N PHE A 583 28.12 -6.47 11.35
CA PHE A 583 27.58 -7.84 11.45
C PHE A 583 27.98 -8.70 10.24
N PRO A 584 29.28 -8.77 9.87
CA PRO A 584 29.72 -9.51 8.69
C PRO A 584 29.31 -10.99 8.78
N PHE A 585 29.11 -11.62 7.62
CA PHE A 585 28.88 -13.06 7.56
C PHE A 585 30.18 -13.80 7.85
N SER A 586 30.12 -14.76 8.76
CA SER A 586 31.18 -15.73 8.97
C SER A 586 31.26 -16.70 7.79
N LYS A 587 32.41 -17.35 7.63
CA LYS A 587 32.60 -18.39 6.61
C LYS A 587 31.57 -19.51 6.75
N GLN A 588 31.24 -19.91 7.98
CA GLN A 588 30.24 -20.94 8.25
C GLN A 588 28.83 -20.53 7.81
N GLU A 589 28.42 -19.28 8.03
CA GLU A 589 27.11 -18.76 7.57
C GLU A 589 27.04 -18.71 6.04
N LEU A 590 28.15 -18.39 5.37
CA LEU A 590 28.22 -18.40 3.90
C LEU A 590 28.15 -19.83 3.37
N ASP A 591 28.93 -20.75 3.94
CA ASP A 591 28.98 -22.16 3.53
C ASP A 591 27.64 -22.88 3.79
N SER A 592 26.85 -22.41 4.77
CA SER A 592 25.52 -22.96 5.06
C SER A 592 24.39 -22.40 4.19
N GLY A 593 24.67 -21.46 3.30
CA GLY A 593 23.64 -20.81 2.45
C GLY A 593 22.83 -19.71 3.13
N MET A 594 23.18 -19.29 4.37
CA MET A 594 22.37 -18.33 5.15
C MET A 594 22.11 -17.01 4.42
N LEU A 595 23.09 -16.56 3.64
CA LEU A 595 22.96 -15.35 2.84
C LEU A 595 21.82 -15.49 1.83
N ASP A 596 21.79 -16.61 1.10
CA ASP A 596 20.79 -16.85 0.06
C ASP A 596 19.40 -17.04 0.70
N ASP A 597 19.33 -17.68 1.86
CA ASP A 597 18.08 -17.81 2.62
C ASP A 597 17.50 -16.44 3.04
N ILE A 598 18.36 -15.49 3.46
CA ILE A 598 17.91 -14.12 3.78
C ILE A 598 17.39 -13.42 2.53
N LEU A 599 18.06 -13.60 1.39
CA LEU A 599 17.64 -13.01 0.11
C LEU A 599 16.31 -13.60 -0.38
N GLU A 600 16.12 -14.91 -0.24
CA GLU A 600 14.87 -15.58 -0.58
C GLU A 600 13.72 -15.12 0.32
N LEU A 601 13.94 -15.10 1.64
CA LEU A 601 12.98 -14.62 2.63
C LEU A 601 12.55 -13.18 2.35
N CYS A 602 13.50 -12.32 1.98
CA CYS A 602 13.26 -10.91 1.69
C CYS A 602 12.93 -10.63 0.22
N SER A 603 12.78 -11.66 -0.62
CA SER A 603 12.50 -11.47 -2.04
C SER A 603 11.17 -10.76 -2.25
N PHE A 604 11.05 -10.01 -3.36
CA PHE A 604 9.83 -9.28 -3.67
C PHE A 604 8.62 -10.21 -3.76
N ASP A 605 8.78 -11.34 -4.44
CA ASP A 605 7.70 -12.31 -4.63
C ASP A 605 7.29 -12.98 -3.32
N ASN A 606 8.25 -13.34 -2.46
CA ASN A 606 7.92 -13.87 -1.15
C ASN A 606 7.17 -12.83 -0.32
N LEU A 607 7.76 -11.65 -0.10
CA LEU A 607 7.16 -10.61 0.74
C LEU A 607 5.78 -10.18 0.23
N ARG A 608 5.61 -9.98 -1.08
CA ARG A 608 4.31 -9.61 -1.67
C ARG A 608 3.24 -10.68 -1.43
N ASN A 609 3.62 -11.95 -1.39
CA ASN A 609 2.67 -13.05 -1.32
C ASN A 609 2.25 -13.46 0.10
N LEU A 610 2.92 -12.95 1.13
CA LEU A 610 2.56 -13.18 2.53
C LEU A 610 1.20 -12.57 2.87
N GLU A 611 0.38 -13.28 3.66
CA GLU A 611 -0.94 -12.82 4.09
C GLU A 611 -0.85 -11.48 4.85
N ALA A 612 0.17 -11.31 5.70
CA ALA A 612 0.45 -10.07 6.42
C ALA A 612 0.71 -8.86 5.51
N ASN A 613 1.09 -9.09 4.25
CA ASN A 613 1.36 -8.04 3.26
C ASN A 613 0.24 -7.89 2.22
N LYS A 614 -0.57 -8.93 2.01
CA LYS A 614 -1.78 -8.87 1.17
C LYS A 614 -2.96 -8.22 1.87
N LYS A 615 -3.08 -8.42 3.19
CA LYS A 615 -4.20 -7.98 4.03
C LYS A 615 -3.69 -7.09 5.17
N GLY A 616 -4.62 -6.34 5.75
CA GLY A 616 -4.32 -5.41 6.85
C GLY A 616 -3.90 -4.02 6.35
N LYS A 617 -3.78 -3.11 7.32
CA LYS A 617 -3.36 -1.73 7.12
C LYS A 617 -2.30 -1.37 8.16
N ILE A 618 -1.39 -0.50 7.79
CA ILE A 618 -0.43 0.12 8.70
C ILE A 618 -0.88 1.55 8.94
N SER A 619 -1.03 1.92 10.21
CA SER A 619 -1.22 3.32 10.57
C SER A 619 0.13 4.04 10.54
N MET A 620 0.27 5.02 9.65
CA MET A 620 1.48 5.81 9.45
C MET A 620 1.07 7.26 9.30
N PHE A 621 1.63 8.16 10.11
CA PHE A 621 1.27 9.59 10.10
C PHE A 621 -0.24 9.86 10.32
N GLY A 622 -0.93 9.00 11.06
CA GLY A 622 -2.39 9.08 11.25
C GLY A 622 -3.23 8.52 10.09
N PHE A 623 -2.61 7.94 9.05
CA PHE A 623 -3.25 7.31 7.89
C PHE A 623 -3.16 5.79 7.92
N ASP A 624 -4.26 5.11 7.61
CA ASP A 624 -4.25 3.66 7.46
C ASP A 624 -3.97 3.28 6.00
N ILE A 625 -2.72 2.91 5.72
CA ILE A 625 -2.26 2.51 4.39
C ILE A 625 -2.40 1.00 4.25
N GLU A 626 -3.13 0.53 3.24
CA GLU A 626 -3.25 -0.91 2.95
C GLU A 626 -1.88 -1.53 2.67
N ASN A 627 -1.59 -2.68 3.29
CA ASN A 627 -0.26 -3.30 3.20
C ASN A 627 0.12 -3.64 1.76
N LYS A 628 -0.86 -4.02 0.92
CA LYS A 628 -0.64 -4.32 -0.51
C LYS A 628 -0.13 -3.11 -1.31
N SER A 629 -0.39 -1.88 -0.87
CA SER A 629 0.02 -0.65 -1.56
C SER A 629 1.54 -0.41 -1.53
N PHE A 630 2.27 -1.12 -0.66
CA PHE A 630 3.73 -1.13 -0.65
C PHE A 630 4.35 -2.04 -1.73
N PHE A 631 3.57 -2.96 -2.32
CA PHE A 631 4.05 -3.98 -3.26
C PHE A 631 3.37 -3.83 -4.63
N ARG A 632 4.05 -3.15 -5.58
CA ARG A 632 3.53 -2.90 -6.93
C ARG A 632 4.11 -3.83 -8.00
N ARG A 633 5.30 -3.51 -8.51
CA ARG A 633 6.03 -4.32 -9.51
C ARG A 633 7.42 -4.75 -9.03
N GLY A 634 8.14 -3.89 -8.30
CA GLY A 634 9.45 -4.24 -7.77
C GLY A 634 10.53 -4.42 -8.85
N GLU A 635 10.32 -3.84 -10.03
CA GLU A 635 11.18 -3.96 -11.22
C GLU A 635 11.93 -2.64 -11.48
N ILE A 636 13.07 -2.73 -12.18
CA ILE A 636 13.86 -1.59 -12.68
C ILE A 636 13.32 -1.18 -14.05
N GLY A 637 13.16 0.12 -14.28
CA GLY A 637 12.85 0.67 -15.61
C GLY A 637 11.37 0.68 -15.97
N ASP A 638 10.49 0.49 -15.00
CA ASP A 638 9.05 0.60 -15.18
C ASP A 638 8.61 2.00 -15.61
N GLY A 639 9.45 3.02 -15.37
CA GLY A 639 9.26 4.38 -15.91
C GLY A 639 9.01 4.42 -17.42
N LYS A 640 9.58 3.49 -18.20
CA LYS A 640 9.39 3.41 -19.67
C LYS A 640 7.93 3.15 -20.09
N ASN A 641 7.11 2.59 -19.20
CA ASN A 641 5.70 2.31 -19.47
C ASN A 641 4.79 3.54 -19.28
N PHE A 642 5.31 4.62 -18.67
CA PHE A 642 4.53 5.79 -18.28
C PHE A 642 5.11 7.11 -18.81
N LEU A 643 6.42 7.19 -18.98
CA LEU A 643 7.11 8.41 -19.40
C LEU A 643 7.22 8.48 -20.92
N THR A 644 6.92 9.66 -21.49
CA THR A 644 7.22 9.96 -22.88
C THR A 644 8.74 10.14 -23.09
N ILE A 645 9.20 10.11 -24.33
CA ILE A 645 10.60 10.37 -24.67
C ILE A 645 11.05 11.73 -24.14
N GLU A 646 10.23 12.77 -24.33
CA GLU A 646 10.51 14.13 -23.86
C GLU A 646 10.64 14.21 -22.32
N MET A 647 9.76 13.51 -21.59
CA MET A 647 9.84 13.43 -20.13
C MET A 647 11.13 12.72 -19.66
N VAL A 648 11.52 11.63 -20.34
CA VAL A 648 12.77 10.93 -20.06
C VAL A 648 13.97 11.85 -20.29
N GLU A 649 14.00 12.55 -21.42
CA GLU A 649 15.06 13.51 -21.76
C GLU A 649 15.15 14.66 -20.76
N LYS A 650 14.01 15.17 -20.28
CA LYS A 650 13.96 16.23 -19.28
C LYS A 650 14.51 15.77 -17.93
N ILE A 651 14.08 14.62 -17.41
CA ILE A 651 14.65 14.05 -16.17
C ILE A 651 16.14 13.80 -16.33
N ASN A 652 16.56 13.22 -17.45
CA ASN A 652 17.97 12.96 -17.72
C ASN A 652 18.79 14.26 -17.75
N THR A 653 18.30 15.30 -18.40
CA THR A 653 18.96 16.61 -18.47
C THR A 653 19.13 17.23 -17.08
N ILE A 654 18.07 17.22 -16.26
CA ILE A 654 18.14 17.73 -14.88
C ILE A 654 19.12 16.91 -14.06
N THR A 655 19.04 15.58 -14.15
CA THR A 655 19.89 14.62 -13.44
C THR A 655 21.35 14.83 -13.79
N LEU A 656 21.69 14.90 -15.08
CA LEU A 656 23.04 15.17 -15.56
C LEU A 656 23.53 16.53 -15.06
N LYS A 657 22.72 17.59 -15.18
CA LYS A 657 23.10 18.94 -14.71
C LYS A 657 23.37 18.98 -13.21
N LYS A 658 22.54 18.31 -12.40
CA LYS A 658 22.65 18.33 -10.94
C LYS A 658 23.79 17.44 -10.44
N PHE A 659 23.97 16.25 -11.03
CA PHE A 659 24.83 15.21 -10.48
C PHE A 659 26.21 15.09 -11.14
N SER A 660 26.38 15.50 -12.40
CA SER A 660 27.65 15.35 -13.14
C SER A 660 28.86 15.93 -12.40
N GLN A 661 28.73 17.13 -11.86
CA GLN A 661 29.79 17.81 -11.10
C GLN A 661 30.20 17.08 -9.81
N TYR A 662 29.36 16.15 -9.31
CA TYR A 662 29.60 15.37 -8.10
C TYR A 662 29.91 13.90 -8.41
N GLY A 663 30.09 13.54 -9.68
CA GLY A 663 30.40 12.18 -10.14
C GLY A 663 29.23 11.19 -10.04
N LEU A 664 28.05 11.60 -9.58
CA LEU A 664 26.90 10.71 -9.46
C LEU A 664 26.22 10.53 -10.84
N ASN A 665 26.23 9.32 -11.39
CA ASN A 665 25.59 9.02 -12.69
C ASN A 665 24.71 7.76 -12.58
N PHE A 666 23.47 7.85 -13.09
CA PHE A 666 22.48 6.76 -13.14
C PHE A 666 22.54 5.94 -14.44
N GLU A 667 23.15 6.46 -15.50
CA GLU A 667 23.20 5.81 -16.82
C GLU A 667 24.34 4.79 -16.96
N ASN A 668 25.20 4.64 -15.94
CA ASN A 668 26.27 3.63 -15.93
C ASN A 668 26.28 2.91 -14.59
N PHE A 669 26.14 1.58 -14.62
CA PHE A 669 26.05 0.72 -13.45
C PHE A 669 27.34 0.58 -12.62
N THR A 670 28.40 1.27 -13.01
CA THR A 670 29.61 1.48 -12.23
C THR A 670 30.01 2.94 -12.39
N MET A 671 30.45 3.59 -11.31
CA MET A 671 31.17 4.86 -11.47
C MET A 671 32.42 4.56 -12.31
N LEU A 672 32.43 4.95 -13.58
CA LEU A 672 33.66 4.94 -14.37
C LEU A 672 34.66 5.85 -13.65
N PRO A 673 35.90 5.42 -13.36
CA PRO A 673 36.96 6.29 -12.86
C PRO A 673 37.08 7.56 -13.71
N GLN A 674 37.49 8.69 -13.12
CA GLN A 674 37.58 9.97 -13.84
C GLN A 674 38.40 9.85 -15.14
N GLU A 675 39.54 9.15 -15.10
CA GLU A 675 40.38 8.89 -16.27
C GLU A 675 39.62 8.20 -17.41
N LEU A 676 38.72 7.26 -17.09
CA LEU A 676 37.91 6.55 -18.08
C LEU A 676 36.77 7.42 -18.61
N ARG A 677 36.24 8.35 -17.81
CA ARG A 677 35.26 9.33 -18.29
C ARG A 677 35.89 10.30 -19.29
N ASP A 678 37.08 10.79 -18.98
CA ASP A 678 37.85 11.67 -19.86
C ASP A 678 38.18 10.93 -21.16
N LEU A 679 38.64 9.68 -21.06
CA LEU A 679 38.93 8.82 -22.21
C LEU A 679 37.68 8.59 -23.09
N VAL A 680 36.56 8.18 -22.50
CA VAL A 680 35.29 7.93 -23.20
C VAL A 680 34.75 9.20 -23.88
N SER A 681 34.93 10.37 -23.26
CA SER A 681 34.48 11.65 -23.83
C SER A 681 35.18 12.05 -25.13
N THR A 682 36.32 11.45 -25.43
CA THR A 682 37.11 11.71 -26.65
C THR A 682 36.88 10.69 -27.77
N MET A 683 36.11 9.63 -27.51
CA MET A 683 35.93 8.53 -28.44
C MET A 683 34.74 8.71 -29.37
N PRO A 684 34.81 8.20 -30.63
CA PRO A 684 33.63 8.03 -31.46
C PRO A 684 32.57 7.20 -30.72
N MET A 685 31.32 7.67 -30.77
CA MET A 685 30.18 7.05 -30.10
C MET A 685 29.11 6.68 -31.11
N GLU A 686 28.55 5.48 -31.00
CA GLU A 686 27.44 4.99 -31.84
C GLU A 686 26.40 4.24 -30.99
N ASN A 687 25.19 4.08 -31.51
CA ASN A 687 24.14 3.31 -30.83
C ASN A 687 24.34 1.80 -31.04
N GLY A 688 24.28 1.02 -29.96
CA GLY A 688 24.39 -0.45 -29.99
C GLY A 688 23.05 -1.16 -30.16
N TRP A 689 23.08 -2.48 -30.37
CA TRP A 689 21.88 -3.31 -30.49
C TRP A 689 21.15 -3.52 -29.15
N THR A 690 21.90 -3.62 -28.05
CA THR A 690 21.38 -3.81 -26.69
C THR A 690 21.67 -2.63 -25.78
N GLU A 691 22.80 -1.97 -25.99
CA GLU A 691 23.27 -0.83 -25.19
C GLU A 691 23.07 0.47 -25.97
N LYS A 692 22.63 1.52 -25.26
CA LYS A 692 22.35 2.82 -25.88
C LYS A 692 23.60 3.44 -26.52
N HIS A 693 24.77 3.29 -25.90
CA HIS A 693 26.01 3.88 -26.40
C HIS A 693 27.16 2.87 -26.40
N LEU A 694 27.82 2.73 -27.55
CA LEU A 694 29.09 2.05 -27.74
C LEU A 694 30.16 3.08 -28.07
N TYR A 695 31.38 2.85 -27.59
CA TYR A 695 32.52 3.73 -27.79
C TYR A 695 33.61 2.97 -28.54
N GLN A 696 34.18 3.61 -29.56
CA GLN A 696 35.23 3.02 -30.35
C GLN A 696 36.58 3.18 -29.65
N TYR A 697 37.17 2.06 -29.22
CA TYR A 697 38.50 2.00 -28.61
C TYR A 697 39.35 0.96 -29.36
N GLN A 698 40.54 1.36 -29.79
CA GLN A 698 41.49 0.51 -30.52
C GLN A 698 40.87 -0.22 -31.75
N GLY A 699 39.93 0.45 -32.43
CA GLY A 699 39.26 -0.08 -33.63
C GLY A 699 38.05 -0.96 -33.36
N PHE A 700 37.70 -1.23 -32.10
CA PHE A 700 36.56 -2.05 -31.71
C PHE A 700 35.54 -1.26 -30.88
N TRP A 701 34.28 -1.66 -30.96
CA TRP A 701 33.17 -1.00 -30.27
C TRP A 701 32.89 -1.69 -28.93
N TYR A 702 32.98 -0.93 -27.84
CA TYR A 702 32.73 -1.44 -26.49
C TYR A 702 31.65 -0.64 -25.79
N ASN A 703 30.83 -1.32 -24.99
CA ASN A 703 30.05 -0.60 -23.99
C ASN A 703 30.99 -0.11 -22.85
N PRO A 704 30.59 0.91 -22.07
CA PRO A 704 31.43 1.46 -21.01
C PRO A 704 31.92 0.43 -19.98
N PHE A 705 31.11 -0.58 -19.69
CA PHE A 705 31.43 -1.63 -18.72
C PHE A 705 32.60 -2.51 -19.19
N LEU A 706 32.53 -3.01 -20.43
CA LEU A 706 33.60 -3.80 -21.04
C LEU A 706 34.85 -2.96 -21.30
N LEU A 707 34.67 -1.68 -21.66
CA LEU A 707 35.78 -0.77 -21.88
C LEU A 707 36.57 -0.53 -20.59
N GLN A 708 35.88 -0.33 -19.46
CA GLN A 708 36.53 -0.21 -18.15
C GLN A 708 37.35 -1.46 -17.83
N ALA A 709 36.77 -2.64 -17.98
CA ALA A 709 37.46 -3.91 -17.70
C ALA A 709 38.68 -4.09 -18.60
N LEU A 710 38.56 -3.79 -19.90
CA LEU A 710 39.64 -3.87 -20.87
C LEU A 710 40.80 -2.93 -20.52
N VAL A 711 40.51 -1.65 -20.25
CA VAL A 711 41.55 -0.66 -19.88
C VAL A 711 42.24 -1.05 -18.57
N THR A 712 41.48 -1.57 -17.60
CA THR A 712 42.03 -2.03 -16.31
C THR A 712 42.95 -3.22 -16.52
N LEU A 713 42.53 -4.20 -17.33
CA LEU A 713 43.32 -5.37 -17.67
C LEU A 713 44.61 -4.99 -18.38
N GLN A 714 44.53 -4.11 -19.40
CA GLN A 714 45.69 -3.62 -20.13
C GLN A 714 46.72 -2.91 -19.23
N LYS A 715 46.25 -2.23 -18.17
CA LYS A 715 47.13 -1.51 -17.23
C LYS A 715 47.75 -2.40 -16.15
N HIS A 716 47.02 -3.41 -15.67
CA HIS A 716 47.36 -4.07 -14.40
C HIS A 716 47.60 -5.58 -14.49
N PHE A 717 47.18 -6.22 -15.59
CA PHE A 717 47.35 -7.66 -15.71
C PHE A 717 48.71 -8.01 -16.34
N HIS A 718 49.45 -8.87 -15.66
CA HIS A 718 50.70 -9.44 -16.14
C HIS A 718 50.49 -10.93 -16.43
N ALA A 719 50.52 -11.30 -17.71
CA ALA A 719 50.46 -12.68 -18.13
C ALA A 719 51.78 -13.40 -17.80
N ASN A 720 51.68 -14.65 -17.37
CA ASN A 720 52.80 -15.56 -17.22
C ASN A 720 52.94 -16.44 -18.48
N ASP A 721 54.13 -16.97 -18.71
CA ASP A 721 54.44 -17.81 -19.89
C ASP A 721 53.55 -19.07 -20.01
N ASN A 722 52.90 -19.48 -18.91
CA ASN A 722 52.05 -20.66 -18.85
C ASN A 722 50.54 -20.34 -18.85
N ASP A 723 50.13 -19.07 -18.98
CA ASP A 723 48.72 -18.70 -18.98
C ASP A 723 48.06 -19.08 -20.33
N ILE A 724 46.94 -19.81 -20.29
CA ILE A 724 46.15 -20.17 -21.47
C ILE A 724 44.91 -19.27 -21.57
N PHE A 725 44.82 -18.49 -22.64
CA PHE A 725 43.67 -17.64 -22.92
C PHE A 725 42.72 -18.32 -23.92
N LEU A 726 41.49 -18.58 -23.48
CA LEU A 726 40.43 -19.02 -24.38
C LEU A 726 39.77 -17.78 -25.01
N VAL A 727 40.12 -17.51 -26.26
CA VAL A 727 39.64 -16.33 -26.99
C VAL A 727 38.61 -16.77 -28.03
N SER A 728 37.44 -16.13 -28.00
CA SER A 728 36.37 -16.37 -28.99
C SER A 728 35.47 -15.15 -29.10
N ILE A 729 34.83 -14.96 -30.25
CA ILE A 729 33.78 -13.95 -30.40
C ILE A 729 32.52 -14.48 -29.70
N PRO A 730 31.73 -13.63 -29.01
CA PRO A 730 30.51 -14.07 -28.36
C PRO A 730 29.62 -14.88 -29.31
N LYS A 731 29.13 -16.03 -28.81
CA LYS A 731 28.27 -16.98 -29.54
C LYS A 731 28.95 -17.73 -30.70
N SER A 732 30.29 -17.79 -30.77
CA SER A 732 31.02 -18.65 -31.73
C SER A 732 31.42 -20.03 -31.18
N GLY A 733 30.69 -20.55 -30.18
CA GLY A 733 31.01 -21.83 -29.51
C GLY A 733 31.81 -21.71 -28.20
N THR A 734 31.87 -20.52 -27.59
CA THR A 734 32.61 -20.24 -26.34
C THR A 734 32.31 -21.21 -25.20
N THR A 735 31.03 -21.56 -25.00
CA THR A 735 30.59 -22.49 -23.95
C THR A 735 31.20 -23.88 -24.13
N TRP A 736 31.23 -24.35 -25.38
CA TRP A 736 31.79 -25.65 -25.73
C TRP A 736 33.31 -25.66 -25.60
N LEU A 737 33.98 -24.61 -26.07
CA LEU A 737 35.43 -24.43 -25.90
C LEU A 737 35.84 -24.41 -24.42
N LYS A 738 35.09 -23.70 -23.56
CA LYS A 738 35.32 -23.66 -22.11
C LYS A 738 35.15 -25.04 -21.46
N ALA A 739 34.10 -25.78 -21.83
CA ALA A 739 33.87 -27.14 -21.32
C ALA A 739 35.00 -28.09 -21.71
N LEU A 740 35.34 -28.13 -23.00
CA LEU A 740 36.42 -28.97 -23.53
C LEU A 740 37.77 -28.62 -22.89
N ALA A 741 38.13 -27.34 -22.84
CA ALA A 741 39.38 -26.91 -22.23
C ALA A 741 39.44 -27.27 -20.75
N PHE A 742 38.36 -27.04 -19.99
CA PHE A 742 38.33 -27.40 -18.58
C PHE A 742 38.47 -28.92 -18.37
N SER A 743 37.72 -29.73 -19.12
CA SER A 743 37.76 -31.18 -19.03
C SER A 743 39.11 -31.74 -19.46
N LEU A 744 39.68 -31.26 -20.56
CA LEU A 744 41.00 -31.67 -21.04
C LEU A 744 42.06 -31.38 -20.00
N VAL A 745 42.04 -30.21 -19.40
CA VAL A 745 43.09 -29.84 -18.46
C VAL A 745 42.94 -30.56 -17.12
N ASN A 746 41.72 -30.73 -16.64
CA ASN A 746 41.49 -31.36 -15.34
C ASN A 746 41.22 -32.87 -15.44
N ARG A 747 41.49 -33.50 -16.59
CA ARG A 747 41.17 -34.92 -16.86
C ARG A 747 41.78 -35.89 -15.86
N SER A 748 43.00 -35.62 -15.38
CA SER A 748 43.66 -36.45 -14.35
C SER A 748 43.05 -36.27 -12.95
N LYS A 749 42.43 -35.11 -12.69
CA LYS A 749 41.79 -34.77 -11.41
C LYS A 749 40.34 -35.26 -11.35
N TYR A 750 39.66 -35.29 -12.49
CA TYR A 750 38.27 -35.74 -12.63
C TYR A 750 38.14 -36.83 -13.71
N PRO A 751 38.69 -38.03 -13.48
CA PRO A 751 38.68 -39.11 -14.48
C PRO A 751 37.29 -39.75 -14.66
N ASN A 752 36.38 -39.59 -13.68
CA ASN A 752 35.05 -40.23 -13.69
C ASN A 752 33.94 -39.21 -13.98
N TYR A 753 33.05 -39.57 -14.91
CA TYR A 753 31.91 -38.75 -15.33
C TYR A 753 31.05 -38.27 -14.15
N GLN A 754 30.64 -39.16 -13.23
CA GLN A 754 29.66 -38.87 -12.18
C GLN A 754 30.07 -37.76 -11.20
N ASN A 755 31.36 -37.48 -11.07
CA ASN A 755 31.90 -36.47 -10.15
C ASN A 755 32.51 -35.28 -10.89
N HIS A 756 32.27 -35.15 -12.20
CA HIS A 756 32.87 -34.10 -13.00
C HIS A 756 32.21 -32.73 -12.69
N PRO A 757 32.98 -31.65 -12.44
CA PRO A 757 32.43 -30.35 -12.05
C PRO A 757 31.39 -29.76 -13.01
N LEU A 758 31.48 -30.10 -14.31
CA LEU A 758 30.51 -29.69 -15.34
C LEU A 758 29.08 -30.19 -15.09
N ILE A 759 28.87 -31.24 -14.29
CA ILE A 759 27.51 -31.73 -13.97
C ILE A 759 26.75 -30.68 -13.16
N ASN A 760 27.43 -30.06 -12.20
CA ASN A 760 26.83 -29.16 -11.22
C ASN A 760 27.16 -27.68 -11.47
N ASN A 761 28.04 -27.38 -12.42
CA ASN A 761 28.49 -26.01 -12.74
C ASN A 761 28.48 -25.78 -14.25
N SER A 762 28.04 -24.59 -14.67
CA SER A 762 28.12 -24.23 -16.08
C SER A 762 29.58 -24.07 -16.52
N PRO A 763 29.91 -24.30 -17.81
CA PRO A 763 31.25 -24.05 -18.33
C PRO A 763 31.75 -22.61 -18.09
N HIS A 764 30.84 -21.65 -18.01
CA HIS A 764 31.15 -20.24 -17.75
C HIS A 764 31.47 -19.96 -16.28
N ALA A 765 30.98 -20.77 -15.34
CA ALA A 765 31.34 -20.70 -13.93
C ALA A 765 32.71 -21.34 -13.65
N LEU A 766 33.03 -22.44 -14.34
CA LEU A 766 34.31 -23.14 -14.19
C LEU A 766 35.46 -22.42 -14.89
N VAL A 767 35.16 -21.75 -16.01
CA VAL A 767 36.11 -20.92 -16.75
C VAL A 767 35.51 -19.51 -16.84
N PRO A 768 35.77 -18.64 -15.86
CA PRO A 768 35.19 -17.29 -15.80
C PRO A 768 35.55 -16.41 -17.01
N PHE A 769 34.82 -15.33 -17.20
CA PHE A 769 35.15 -14.31 -18.21
C PHE A 769 36.04 -13.27 -17.54
N PHE A 770 37.26 -13.14 -18.06
CA PHE A 770 38.28 -12.35 -17.41
C PHE A 770 37.87 -10.87 -17.29
N GLU A 771 37.23 -10.33 -18.33
CA GLU A 771 36.71 -8.97 -18.40
C GLU A 771 35.38 -8.73 -17.66
N LEU A 772 34.56 -9.76 -17.43
CA LEU A 772 33.28 -9.61 -16.72
C LEU A 772 33.43 -9.78 -15.21
N ASP A 773 34.33 -10.66 -14.78
CA ASP A 773 34.50 -11.04 -13.37
C ASP A 773 35.47 -10.12 -12.59
N LEU A 774 36.31 -9.34 -13.28
CA LEU A 774 37.16 -8.31 -12.63
C LEU A 774 36.34 -7.11 -12.11
N ASN A 775 35.24 -6.76 -12.77
CA ASN A 775 34.46 -5.57 -12.46
C ASN A 775 33.38 -5.82 -11.38
N SER A 776 33.04 -7.08 -11.10
CA SER A 776 32.06 -7.46 -10.08
C SER A 776 32.57 -7.30 -8.65
N ASN A 777 33.90 -7.26 -8.45
CA ASN A 777 34.52 -7.19 -7.13
C ASN A 777 34.82 -5.77 -6.60
N ASN A 778 34.66 -4.70 -7.38
CA ASN A 778 34.68 -3.29 -6.90
C ASN A 778 35.79 -2.93 -5.86
N GLU A 779 36.90 -3.66 -5.83
CA GLU A 779 38.10 -3.26 -5.12
C GLU A 779 38.90 -2.39 -6.09
N PHE A 780 38.99 -1.10 -5.78
CA PHE A 780 40.12 -0.33 -6.28
C PHE A 780 41.39 -1.00 -5.76
N LEU A 781 42.13 -1.60 -6.68
CA LEU A 781 43.49 -2.12 -6.62
C LEU A 781 44.41 -1.33 -5.67
N PRO A 782 45.00 -2.00 -4.67
CA PRO A 782 46.47 -2.01 -4.59
C PRO A 782 47.10 -3.40 -4.61
N ASN A 783 46.32 -4.50 -4.58
CA ASN A 783 46.88 -5.84 -4.39
C ASN A 783 46.77 -6.79 -5.61
N LEU A 784 47.05 -6.29 -6.81
CA LEU A 784 47.49 -7.16 -7.91
C LEU A 784 49.00 -7.45 -7.88
N ASN A 785 49.73 -6.93 -6.89
CA ASN A 785 50.99 -7.54 -6.47
C ASN A 785 50.66 -8.79 -5.63
N LEU A 786 50.47 -9.92 -6.32
CA LEU A 786 50.63 -11.25 -5.73
C LEU A 786 52.11 -11.50 -5.41
N SER A 787 52.65 -10.70 -4.48
CA SER A 787 53.84 -11.03 -3.74
C SER A 787 53.45 -11.12 -2.27
N SER A 788 53.48 -12.35 -1.76
CA SER A 788 53.37 -12.75 -0.34
C SER A 788 52.05 -12.45 0.41
N SER A 789 51.37 -13.57 0.72
CA SER A 789 50.52 -13.81 1.91
C SER A 789 49.26 -12.96 2.12
N SER A 790 48.12 -13.46 1.59
CA SER A 790 46.91 -13.87 2.36
C SER A 790 45.59 -13.61 1.60
N SER A 791 45.08 -14.61 0.88
CA SER A 791 43.65 -15.01 0.82
C SER A 791 43.43 -16.03 -0.32
N SER A 792 42.57 -17.01 -0.05
CA SER A 792 42.69 -18.39 -0.50
C SER A 792 41.80 -18.77 -1.70
N LEU A 793 41.84 -18.01 -2.81
CA LEU A 793 41.11 -18.39 -4.04
C LEU A 793 41.96 -19.14 -5.07
N PHE A 794 43.29 -19.23 -4.89
CA PHE A 794 44.18 -19.87 -5.87
C PHE A 794 45.34 -20.71 -5.30
N SER A 795 45.31 -21.11 -4.03
CA SER A 795 46.52 -21.66 -3.37
C SER A 795 46.71 -23.19 -3.37
N SER A 796 45.98 -23.98 -4.15
CA SER A 796 46.23 -25.45 -4.15
C SER A 796 45.68 -26.22 -5.35
N SER A 797 45.91 -25.72 -6.57
CA SER A 797 45.88 -26.47 -7.84
C SER A 797 46.46 -25.52 -8.89
N PRO A 798 47.20 -25.99 -9.91
CA PRO A 798 47.81 -25.07 -10.88
C PRO A 798 46.71 -24.19 -11.52
N ARG A 799 46.98 -22.89 -11.71
CA ARG A 799 46.41 -22.20 -12.87
C ARG A 799 46.86 -23.05 -14.04
N ILE A 800 45.93 -23.56 -14.81
CA ILE A 800 46.18 -24.37 -15.99
C ILE A 800 47.36 -23.76 -16.78
N ILE A 801 48.60 -24.33 -16.83
CA ILE A 801 49.12 -25.59 -16.22
C ILE A 801 50.67 -25.57 -16.04
N THR A 802 51.24 -26.36 -15.10
CA THR A 802 52.23 -27.42 -15.47
C THR A 802 51.82 -28.70 -14.72
N THR A 803 51.95 -29.90 -15.29
CA THR A 803 53.20 -30.63 -15.55
C THR A 803 53.29 -31.18 -16.98
N HIS A 804 54.52 -31.38 -17.46
CA HIS A 804 54.84 -32.27 -18.57
C HIS A 804 54.08 -33.60 -18.46
N PHE A 805 53.46 -34.05 -19.55
CA PHE A 805 53.59 -35.43 -20.00
C PHE A 805 53.55 -35.46 -21.53
N SER A 806 54.46 -36.27 -22.07
CA SER A 806 54.51 -36.74 -23.44
C SER A 806 53.12 -37.19 -23.92
N TYR A 807 52.79 -36.87 -25.16
CA TYR A 807 51.75 -37.55 -25.92
C TYR A 807 52.04 -39.06 -25.85
N VAL A 808 51.31 -39.81 -25.03
CA VAL A 808 51.42 -41.27 -24.99
C VAL A 808 50.25 -41.79 -25.83
N SER A 809 50.59 -42.54 -26.87
CA SER A 809 49.67 -43.27 -27.75
C SER A 809 48.79 -44.31 -27.02
N GLU A 810 48.82 -44.39 -25.69
CA GLU A 810 48.06 -45.32 -24.85
C GLU A 810 46.72 -44.74 -24.36
N GLU A 811 46.55 -43.41 -24.26
CA GLU A 811 45.29 -42.80 -23.77
C GLU A 811 44.14 -42.90 -24.81
N GLU A 812 44.46 -42.92 -26.11
CA GLU A 812 43.49 -43.14 -27.18
C GLU A 812 42.94 -44.58 -27.14
N ALA A 813 43.72 -45.55 -26.65
CA ALA A 813 43.30 -46.94 -26.48
C ALA A 813 42.38 -47.17 -25.27
N LEU A 814 42.26 -46.19 -24.36
CA LEU A 814 41.45 -46.25 -23.13
C LEU A 814 40.15 -45.44 -23.19
N GLY A 815 39.81 -44.82 -24.34
CA GLY A 815 38.52 -44.15 -24.55
C GLY A 815 38.34 -42.78 -23.87
N VAL A 816 39.43 -42.20 -23.34
CA VAL A 816 39.38 -40.96 -22.54
C VAL A 816 38.93 -39.76 -23.39
N VAL A 817 39.32 -39.72 -24.66
CA VAL A 817 38.91 -38.67 -25.60
C VAL A 817 37.42 -38.78 -25.88
N GLU A 818 36.92 -39.99 -26.14
CA GLU A 818 35.51 -40.29 -26.35
C GLU A 818 34.67 -39.92 -25.13
N ASP A 819 35.16 -40.16 -23.91
CA ASP A 819 34.48 -39.80 -22.67
C ASP A 819 34.39 -38.29 -22.47
N ILE A 820 35.47 -37.55 -22.76
CA ILE A 820 35.46 -36.07 -22.73
C ILE A 820 34.52 -35.52 -23.81
N LEU A 821 34.55 -36.06 -25.02
CA LEU A 821 33.66 -35.66 -26.11
C LEU A 821 32.20 -35.96 -25.79
N LYS A 822 31.91 -37.11 -25.17
CA LYS A 822 30.56 -37.47 -24.71
C LYS A 822 30.08 -36.52 -23.61
N LEU A 823 30.91 -36.26 -22.61
CA LEU A 823 30.62 -35.33 -21.52
C LEU A 823 30.38 -33.90 -22.04
N CYS A 824 31.24 -33.43 -22.94
CA CYS A 824 31.19 -32.08 -23.50
C CYS A 824 30.31 -31.99 -24.76
N SER A 825 29.59 -33.06 -25.13
CA SER A 825 28.72 -33.04 -26.30
C SER A 825 27.62 -32.00 -26.11
N PHE A 826 27.16 -31.42 -27.23
CA PHE A 826 26.09 -30.42 -27.20
C PHE A 826 24.83 -30.97 -26.52
N ASP A 827 24.43 -32.19 -26.88
CA ASP A 827 23.25 -32.85 -26.31
C ASP A 827 23.42 -33.10 -24.82
N ASN A 828 24.60 -33.51 -24.34
CA ASN A 828 24.80 -33.70 -22.92
C ASN A 828 24.78 -32.36 -22.16
N LEU A 829 25.60 -31.40 -22.58
CA LEU A 829 25.72 -30.10 -21.89
C LEU A 829 24.39 -29.33 -21.89
N SER A 830 23.63 -29.33 -22.98
CA SER A 830 22.34 -28.62 -23.07
C SER A 830 21.25 -29.23 -22.18
N ASN A 831 21.34 -30.52 -21.85
CA ASN A 831 20.36 -31.24 -21.03
C ASN A 831 20.70 -31.30 -19.53
N LEU A 832 21.90 -30.87 -19.12
CA LEU A 832 22.27 -30.82 -17.70
C LEU A 832 21.39 -29.81 -16.95
N GLU A 833 20.93 -30.18 -15.75
CA GLU A 833 20.04 -29.35 -14.92
C GLU A 833 20.60 -27.95 -14.65
N VAL A 834 21.90 -27.84 -14.38
CA VAL A 834 22.58 -26.56 -14.19
C VAL A 834 22.52 -25.67 -15.44
N ASN A 835 22.47 -26.25 -16.64
CA ASN A 835 22.45 -25.51 -17.89
C ASN A 835 21.03 -25.21 -18.38
N THR A 836 20.04 -26.00 -18.00
CA THR A 836 18.62 -25.75 -18.32
C THR A 836 17.97 -24.75 -17.37
N ASN A 837 18.26 -24.85 -16.07
CA ASN A 837 17.58 -24.08 -15.02
C ASN A 837 18.50 -23.14 -14.23
N GLY A 838 19.82 -23.28 -14.37
CA GLY A 838 20.78 -22.45 -13.64
C GLY A 838 20.90 -21.02 -14.21
N LYS A 839 21.47 -20.13 -13.39
CA LYS A 839 21.74 -18.73 -13.74
C LYS A 839 23.19 -18.38 -13.44
N MET A 840 23.78 -17.53 -14.27
CA MET A 840 25.08 -16.93 -13.99
C MET A 840 24.99 -15.95 -12.81
N PRO A 841 26.11 -15.64 -12.11
CA PRO A 841 26.15 -14.67 -11.02
C PRO A 841 25.63 -13.26 -11.38
N PHE A 842 25.55 -12.93 -12.67
CA PHE A 842 24.99 -11.68 -13.22
C PHE A 842 23.57 -11.85 -13.80
N GLY A 843 22.87 -12.92 -13.45
CA GLY A 843 21.43 -13.12 -13.68
C GLY A 843 21.02 -13.68 -15.05
N VAL A 844 21.96 -13.92 -15.96
CA VAL A 844 21.67 -14.53 -17.27
C VAL A 844 21.41 -16.02 -17.10
N GLU A 845 20.26 -16.49 -17.60
CA GLU A 845 19.92 -17.91 -17.62
C GLU A 845 20.92 -18.71 -18.46
N ASN A 846 21.38 -19.85 -17.92
CA ASN A 846 22.38 -20.67 -18.57
C ASN A 846 21.85 -21.26 -19.90
N ASN A 847 20.52 -21.44 -20.02
CA ASN A 847 19.86 -21.97 -21.22
C ASN A 847 20.09 -21.08 -22.46
N VAL A 848 20.30 -19.77 -22.29
CA VAL A 848 20.50 -18.79 -23.38
C VAL A 848 21.81 -19.06 -24.14
N PHE A 849 22.74 -19.81 -23.56
CA PHE A 849 23.99 -20.22 -24.21
C PHE A 849 23.85 -21.44 -25.11
N PHE A 850 22.73 -22.18 -25.04
CA PHE A 850 22.45 -23.34 -25.86
C PHE A 850 21.35 -23.01 -26.89
N ARG A 851 21.65 -23.21 -28.19
CA ARG A 851 20.68 -23.05 -29.30
C ARG A 851 20.37 -24.41 -29.93
N ARG A 852 20.36 -24.52 -31.27
CA ARG A 852 20.14 -25.79 -31.98
C ARG A 852 21.42 -26.61 -32.20
N GLY A 853 22.59 -25.99 -32.06
CA GLY A 853 23.88 -26.66 -32.34
C GLY A 853 24.08 -27.11 -33.80
N GLN A 854 23.22 -26.67 -34.72
CA GLN A 854 23.23 -27.09 -36.12
C GLN A 854 24.02 -26.12 -37.00
N VAL A 855 25.01 -26.64 -37.73
CA VAL A 855 25.76 -25.87 -38.72
C VAL A 855 24.82 -25.42 -39.85
N GLY A 856 24.85 -24.12 -40.17
CA GLY A 856 24.02 -23.56 -41.24
C GLY A 856 22.60 -23.13 -40.84
N ASP A 857 22.22 -23.21 -39.56
CA ASP A 857 20.88 -22.81 -39.08
C ASP A 857 20.54 -21.32 -39.37
N TRP A 858 21.56 -20.47 -39.57
CA TRP A 858 21.38 -19.07 -40.00
C TRP A 858 20.57 -18.93 -41.30
N LYS A 859 20.56 -19.96 -42.17
CA LYS A 859 19.78 -19.98 -43.43
C LYS A 859 18.28 -19.85 -43.19
N ASN A 860 17.81 -20.20 -41.99
CA ASN A 860 16.40 -20.08 -41.61
C ASN A 860 15.99 -18.64 -41.24
N TYR A 861 16.96 -17.74 -41.06
CA TYR A 861 16.73 -16.39 -40.51
C TYR A 861 17.14 -15.26 -41.45
N LEU A 862 18.08 -15.52 -42.37
CA LEU A 862 18.60 -14.51 -43.29
C LEU A 862 17.97 -14.61 -44.68
N THR A 863 17.63 -13.47 -45.27
CA THR A 863 17.20 -13.42 -46.67
C THR A 863 18.38 -13.62 -47.61
N THR A 864 18.11 -14.04 -48.86
CA THR A 864 19.15 -14.20 -49.89
C THR A 864 20.01 -12.95 -50.06
N GLU A 865 19.39 -11.77 -50.05
CA GLU A 865 20.09 -10.48 -50.17
C GLU A 865 21.03 -10.22 -48.98
N MET A 866 20.58 -10.51 -47.75
CA MET A 866 21.43 -10.37 -46.55
C MET A 866 22.63 -11.32 -46.61
N VAL A 867 22.42 -12.55 -47.08
CA VAL A 867 23.48 -13.55 -47.25
C VAL A 867 24.49 -13.12 -48.30
N GLU A 868 24.02 -12.61 -49.45
CA GLU A 868 24.88 -12.12 -50.51
C GLU A 868 25.72 -10.93 -50.06
N LYS A 869 25.12 -9.99 -49.31
CA LYS A 869 25.82 -8.87 -48.69
C LYS A 869 26.90 -9.34 -47.72
N LEU A 870 26.61 -10.32 -46.85
CA LEU A 870 27.60 -10.88 -45.93
C LEU A 870 28.73 -11.60 -46.67
N ASN A 871 28.41 -12.40 -47.69
CA ASN A 871 29.40 -13.09 -48.52
C ASN A 871 30.34 -12.10 -49.20
N ASN A 872 29.82 -10.99 -49.74
CA ASN A 872 30.64 -9.93 -50.33
C ASN A 872 31.56 -9.27 -49.29
N ILE A 873 31.08 -9.04 -48.06
CA ILE A 873 31.91 -8.52 -46.97
C ILE A 873 33.01 -9.52 -46.59
N ILE A 874 32.68 -10.80 -46.46
CA ILE A 874 33.63 -11.88 -46.14
C ILE A 874 34.70 -11.97 -47.23
N ALA A 875 34.29 -11.97 -48.50
CA ALA A 875 35.20 -12.00 -49.64
C ALA A 875 36.17 -10.80 -49.63
N ASN A 876 35.64 -9.60 -49.39
CA ASN A 876 36.44 -8.38 -49.36
C ASN A 876 37.34 -8.24 -48.12
N LYS A 877 36.98 -8.85 -46.98
CA LYS A 877 37.66 -8.63 -45.69
C LYS A 877 38.52 -9.81 -45.22
N LEU A 878 38.20 -11.04 -45.60
CA LEU A 878 38.79 -12.25 -45.00
C LEU A 878 39.49 -13.15 -46.02
N THR A 879 39.07 -13.14 -47.29
CA THR A 879 39.66 -14.01 -48.33
C THR A 879 41.13 -13.68 -48.62
N GLU A 880 41.51 -12.41 -48.60
CA GLU A 880 42.93 -11.98 -48.74
C GLU A 880 43.82 -12.46 -47.57
N HIS A 881 43.22 -12.88 -46.45
CA HIS A 881 43.90 -13.38 -45.26
C HIS A 881 43.80 -14.91 -45.11
N GLY A 882 43.32 -15.62 -46.14
CA GLY A 882 43.29 -17.10 -46.16
C GLY A 882 42.20 -17.74 -45.31
N ILE A 883 41.23 -16.97 -44.79
CA ILE A 883 40.10 -17.49 -44.02
C ILE A 883 38.91 -17.71 -44.97
N GLN A 884 38.40 -18.94 -45.03
CA GLN A 884 37.23 -19.34 -45.83
C GLN A 884 36.21 -20.03 -44.92
N PHE A 885 34.91 -19.75 -45.14
CA PHE A 885 33.78 -20.24 -44.34
C PHE A 885 32.81 -21.07 -45.16
#